data_AF-A0A835SQE1-F1
#
_entry.id   AF-A0A835SQE1-F1
#
_cell.length_a   1.000
_cell.length_b   1.000
_cell.length_c   1.000
_cell.angle_alpha   90.00
_cell.angle_beta   90.00
_cell.angle_gamma   90.00
#
_symmetry.space_group_name_H-M   'P 1'
#
loop_
_entity.id
_entity.type
_entity.pdbx_description
1 polymer ?
#
loop_
_entity_poly.entity_id
_entity_poly.type
_entity_poly.pdbx_seq_one_letter_code
_entity_poly.pdbx_strand_id
1 'polypeptide(L)'
;MDEHNVHHFWGISPALDLGSLLPTGDGAADLPVDQPLRFLQVAPYDARHTLTTIARASRHPALASSQQPVSLVVWEDCPEGLARHVLLAAVLLDGGVPAKQRAELLLELHGNAVLRQRAAEYLDEKARQLEALFVGLAAGQPPPTGPEAECRGLAALAQMLDLSLLKFQEKDLIVEALQRWRIPAAAPTTAAAAAAVPPYDMVGAWDGRCRKVYGERYDFRRNMVDWDYHMRLQPAGTPGCDPAAGSIIHFHHFRHWRLHGVAHELRDSAYNAANRSLLSTAYGRTKEFKDRSGKDVGRSVSAWGFWGDVLNSPYHCFGTACEERGFYTITNKQFVRTAVDVAEHNIMALLHELRTGQRLALGEGQEAHRAKVARGPTTIEDLTSSSAAAAAGAAPAEAAEAAGEAGEAAGAADSGAGGGEAAAGASGSTGAAAAVKEDGVREDWTAGATTAGAGAGQAVAEGQEAPGAPDPAAAAAAAAPTSTSTPAAPAAASTSSAAPTYSSGGRAQVAKAMAAAAAAAAGAAAAGASSSGGRGDAAAAAAPATATPAASSSSGAAGEAAAVAAGSGSGEPASTAPVDEAARQKMAAEEAAVRAAEAALDAAGRARAVRFRLVLVTGDLTKAVTGRAKYAGAFCGLSLGHRHTHLLEPQHRLAAAAAPGARLVAENARHVLQLSSEQAALFSTKMDELAAAGGWRPLPAGQWPDGVTAAAAVYFKPAAAGAAVAQ
;
A
#
# COMPACT_ATOMS: atom_id res chain seq x y z
N MET A 1 16.16 11.86 17.15
CA MET A 1 15.81 10.74 16.25
C MET A 1 14.71 9.96 16.93
N ASP A 2 13.83 9.33 16.15
CA ASP A 2 12.95 8.26 16.64
C ASP A 2 13.81 7.22 17.37
N GLU A 3 13.56 6.95 18.65
CA GLU A 3 14.40 6.02 19.43
C GLU A 3 14.42 4.61 18.83
N HIS A 4 13.35 4.24 18.13
CA HIS A 4 13.23 2.97 17.44
C HIS A 4 13.89 2.99 16.05
N ASN A 5 14.18 4.15 15.46
CA ASN A 5 14.58 4.34 14.05
C ASN A 5 13.57 3.63 13.12
N VAL A 6 12.29 4.01 13.16
CA VAL A 6 11.28 3.47 12.23
C VAL A 6 11.39 4.15 10.87
N HIS A 7 11.60 3.35 9.83
CA HIS A 7 11.47 3.74 8.43
C HIS A 7 10.05 3.37 7.95
N HIS A 8 9.41 4.25 7.18
CA HIS A 8 8.06 4.03 6.65
C HIS A 8 8.16 3.60 5.20
N PHE A 9 7.64 2.40 4.89
CA PHE A 9 7.62 1.79 3.55
C PHE A 9 6.22 1.69 2.95
N TRP A 10 5.25 2.24 3.66
CA TRP A 10 3.85 2.43 3.31
C TRP A 10 3.28 3.56 4.17
N GLY A 11 2.20 4.19 3.72
CA GLY A 11 1.51 5.22 4.51
C GLY A 11 0.37 4.67 5.37
N ILE A 12 -0.33 5.59 6.03
CA ILE A 12 -1.40 5.27 6.99
C ILE A 12 -2.79 5.76 6.55
N SER A 13 -2.91 6.27 5.32
CA SER A 13 -4.18 6.66 4.69
C SER A 13 -4.45 5.89 3.39
N PRO A 14 -5.73 5.80 2.96
CA PRO A 14 -6.10 5.27 1.66
C PRO A 14 -5.43 5.98 0.48
N ALA A 15 -5.34 5.29 -0.65
CA ALA A 15 -4.77 5.82 -1.87
C ALA A 15 -5.61 6.97 -2.47
N LEU A 16 -5.18 8.20 -2.20
CA LEU A 16 -5.64 9.42 -2.89
C LEU A 16 -5.33 9.37 -4.40
N ASP A 17 -6.34 9.65 -5.22
CA ASP A 17 -6.20 10.04 -6.62
C ASP A 17 -5.89 11.54 -6.69
N LEU A 18 -4.68 11.92 -7.13
CA LEU A 18 -4.26 13.32 -7.16
C LEU A 18 -5.05 14.13 -8.20
N GLY A 19 -5.68 13.50 -9.19
CA GLY A 19 -6.57 14.19 -10.14
C GLY A 19 -7.77 14.84 -9.45
N SER A 20 -8.26 14.27 -8.34
CA SER A 20 -9.35 14.84 -7.52
C SER A 20 -8.98 16.19 -6.86
N LEU A 21 -7.69 16.52 -6.79
CA LEU A 21 -7.21 17.79 -6.23
C LEU A 21 -7.35 18.95 -7.20
N LEU A 22 -7.56 18.68 -8.49
CA LEU A 22 -7.80 19.71 -9.50
C LEU A 22 -9.14 20.43 -9.23
N PRO A 23 -9.21 21.74 -9.55
CA PRO A 23 -10.46 22.48 -9.46
C PRO A 23 -11.49 21.97 -10.47
N THR A 24 -12.77 22.01 -10.08
CA THR A 24 -13.92 21.62 -10.89
C THR A 24 -14.80 22.84 -11.20
N GLY A 25 -15.63 22.74 -12.24
CA GLY A 25 -16.46 23.85 -12.70
C GLY A 25 -15.63 25.02 -13.23
N ASP A 26 -16.04 26.25 -12.95
CA ASP A 26 -15.40 27.47 -13.46
C ASP A 26 -13.90 27.57 -13.09
N GLY A 27 -13.51 27.07 -11.91
CA GLY A 27 -12.12 27.04 -11.47
C GLY A 27 -11.21 26.13 -12.32
N ALA A 28 -11.75 25.29 -13.19
CA ALA A 28 -10.94 24.55 -14.17
C ALA A 28 -10.33 25.47 -15.24
N ALA A 29 -10.92 26.65 -15.48
CA ALA A 29 -10.36 27.67 -16.38
C ALA A 29 -9.13 28.39 -15.79
N ASP A 30 -8.96 28.36 -14.46
CA ASP A 30 -7.79 28.93 -13.76
C ASP A 30 -6.53 28.04 -13.86
N LEU A 31 -6.65 26.82 -14.40
CA LEU A 31 -5.50 25.94 -14.64
C LEU A 31 -4.62 26.52 -15.77
N PRO A 32 -3.29 26.63 -15.59
CA PRO A 32 -2.42 27.18 -16.62
C PRO A 32 -2.46 26.34 -17.92
N VAL A 33 -3.00 26.91 -18.99
CA VAL A 33 -3.12 26.24 -20.30
C VAL A 33 -1.74 25.92 -20.91
N ASP A 34 -0.76 26.81 -20.70
CA ASP A 34 0.58 26.72 -21.29
C ASP A 34 1.63 26.00 -20.41
N GLN A 35 1.27 25.56 -19.20
CA GLN A 35 2.20 24.85 -18.31
C GLN A 35 1.76 23.40 -18.07
N PRO A 36 2.71 22.45 -17.90
CA PRO A 36 2.36 21.09 -17.55
C PRO A 36 1.77 21.08 -16.14
N LEU A 37 0.67 20.35 -15.94
CA LEU A 37 0.09 20.10 -14.62
C LEU A 37 1.14 19.38 -13.75
N ARG A 38 1.37 19.89 -12.53
CA ARG A 38 2.35 19.31 -11.60
C ARG A 38 1.71 19.01 -10.25
N PHE A 39 1.96 17.81 -9.75
CA PHE A 39 1.62 17.40 -8.40
C PHE A 39 2.90 17.14 -7.59
N LEU A 40 2.90 17.49 -6.32
CA LEU A 40 4.01 17.23 -5.40
C LEU A 40 3.57 16.23 -4.33
N GLN A 41 4.19 15.05 -4.31
CA GLN A 41 4.04 14.04 -3.26
C GLN A 41 5.24 14.17 -2.32
N VAL A 42 5.00 14.56 -1.08
CA VAL A 42 6.04 14.74 -0.04
C VAL A 42 5.97 13.59 0.94
N ALA A 43 6.95 12.68 0.85
CA ALA A 43 7.03 11.43 1.59
C ALA A 43 5.70 10.65 1.58
N PRO A 44 5.24 10.19 0.41
CA PRO A 44 4.09 9.28 0.34
C PRO A 44 4.40 7.92 0.96
N TYR A 45 5.69 7.55 1.16
CA TYR A 45 6.22 6.29 1.71
C TYR A 45 6.05 5.06 0.81
N ASP A 46 5.10 5.11 -0.13
CA ASP A 46 4.92 4.14 -1.20
C ASP A 46 4.29 4.79 -2.44
N ALA A 47 4.08 3.97 -3.48
CA ALA A 47 3.54 4.43 -4.74
C ALA A 47 2.01 4.61 -4.80
N ARG A 48 1.23 4.37 -3.73
CA ARG A 48 -0.25 4.23 -3.80
C ARG A 48 -0.94 5.40 -4.49
N HIS A 49 -0.53 6.63 -4.20
CA HIS A 49 -1.09 7.83 -4.81
C HIS A 49 -0.71 7.94 -6.30
N THR A 50 0.56 7.64 -6.62
CA THR A 50 1.07 7.61 -7.99
C THR A 50 0.35 6.56 -8.84
N LEU A 51 0.25 5.31 -8.37
CA LEU A 51 -0.41 4.22 -9.09
C LEU A 51 -1.90 4.51 -9.30
N THR A 52 -2.57 5.04 -8.28
CA THR A 52 -4.00 5.39 -8.34
C THR A 52 -4.25 6.52 -9.35
N THR A 53 -3.46 7.60 -9.29
CA THR A 53 -3.56 8.74 -10.22
C THR A 53 -3.31 8.33 -11.67
N ILE A 54 -2.29 7.50 -11.92
CA ILE A 54 -1.96 7.04 -13.29
C ILE A 54 -3.06 6.14 -13.85
N ALA A 55 -3.56 5.19 -13.03
CA ALA A 55 -4.63 4.28 -13.45
C ALA A 55 -5.95 5.02 -13.71
N ARG A 56 -6.30 6.00 -12.86
CA ARG A 56 -7.55 6.76 -12.90
C ARG A 56 -7.49 8.03 -13.74
N ALA A 57 -6.40 8.27 -14.45
CA ALA A 57 -6.19 9.46 -15.29
C ALA A 57 -7.37 9.76 -16.23
N SER A 58 -8.01 8.72 -16.76
CA SER A 58 -9.16 8.79 -17.67
C SER A 58 -10.41 9.41 -17.04
N ARG A 59 -10.50 9.49 -15.70
CA ARG A 59 -11.62 10.13 -14.98
C ARG A 59 -11.55 11.66 -15.01
N HIS A 60 -10.39 12.24 -15.31
CA HIS A 60 -10.10 13.65 -15.14
C HIS A 60 -9.86 14.33 -16.49
N PRO A 61 -10.85 15.06 -17.06
CA PRO A 61 -10.72 15.69 -18.37
C PRO A 61 -9.49 16.59 -18.50
N ALA A 62 -9.10 17.31 -17.44
CA ALA A 62 -7.91 18.16 -17.41
C ALA A 62 -6.59 17.39 -17.54
N LEU A 63 -6.50 16.15 -17.04
CA LEU A 63 -5.33 15.28 -17.27
C LEU A 63 -5.32 14.75 -18.71
N ALA A 64 -6.50 14.47 -19.28
CA ALA A 64 -6.66 13.96 -20.64
C ALA A 64 -6.48 15.03 -21.73
N SER A 65 -6.80 16.30 -21.46
CA SER A 65 -6.65 17.43 -22.39
C SER A 65 -5.27 18.09 -22.35
N SER A 66 -4.45 17.81 -21.33
CA SER A 66 -3.11 18.38 -21.20
C SER A 66 -2.23 18.00 -22.39
N GLN A 67 -1.72 19.03 -23.08
CA GLN A 67 -0.82 18.91 -24.24
C GLN A 67 0.60 18.47 -23.84
N GLN A 68 0.98 18.65 -22.58
CA GLN A 68 2.28 18.25 -22.04
C GLN A 68 2.11 17.08 -21.05
N PRO A 69 3.15 16.25 -20.84
CA PRO A 69 3.11 15.20 -19.81
C PRO A 69 2.88 15.78 -18.42
N VAL A 70 1.97 15.15 -17.66
CA VAL A 70 1.65 15.52 -16.27
C VAL A 70 2.82 15.15 -15.37
N SER A 71 3.34 16.11 -14.61
CA SER A 71 4.49 15.88 -13.74
C SER A 71 4.04 15.42 -12.35
N LEU A 72 4.45 14.22 -11.96
CA LEU A 72 4.35 13.73 -10.60
C LEU A 72 5.73 13.85 -9.95
N VAL A 73 5.93 14.92 -9.17
CA VAL A 73 7.18 15.12 -8.42
C VAL A 73 7.06 14.34 -7.12
N VAL A 74 7.90 13.31 -6.97
CA VAL A 74 7.93 12.43 -5.79
C VAL A 74 9.19 12.76 -5.00
N TRP A 75 8.99 13.24 -3.77
CA TRP A 75 10.05 13.40 -2.80
C TRP A 75 9.95 12.32 -1.72
N GLU A 76 11.04 11.58 -1.51
CA GLU A 76 11.21 10.68 -0.36
C GLU A 76 12.45 11.09 0.43
N ASP A 77 12.43 10.83 1.74
CA ASP A 77 13.54 11.15 2.65
C ASP A 77 14.79 10.27 2.42
N CYS A 78 14.63 9.10 1.80
CA CYS A 78 15.69 8.13 1.52
C CYS A 78 15.70 7.61 0.06
N PRO A 79 16.89 7.33 -0.51
CA PRO A 79 17.03 6.69 -1.83
C PRO A 79 16.33 5.33 -1.94
N GLU A 80 16.32 4.53 -0.87
CA GLU A 80 15.64 3.23 -0.85
C GLU A 80 14.12 3.37 -1.04
N GLY A 81 13.52 4.43 -0.51
CA GLY A 81 12.11 4.79 -0.72
C GLY A 81 11.80 5.10 -2.18
N LEU A 82 12.63 5.93 -2.84
CA LEU A 82 12.50 6.21 -4.28
C LEU A 82 12.64 4.94 -5.13
N ALA A 83 13.65 4.10 -4.83
CA ALA A 83 13.83 2.83 -5.53
C ALA A 83 12.57 1.95 -5.42
N ARG A 84 11.97 1.88 -4.22
CA ARG A 84 10.76 1.12 -3.92
C ARG A 84 9.54 1.68 -4.65
N HIS A 85 9.42 3.00 -4.73
CA HIS A 85 8.36 3.68 -5.50
C HIS A 85 8.41 3.29 -6.98
N VAL A 86 9.62 3.27 -7.57
CA VAL A 86 9.82 2.85 -8.97
C VAL A 86 9.58 1.35 -9.15
N LEU A 87 9.97 0.49 -8.20
CA LEU A 87 9.67 -0.94 -8.23
C LEU A 87 8.16 -1.21 -8.34
N LEU A 88 7.35 -0.58 -7.49
CA LEU A 88 5.90 -0.78 -7.48
C LEU A 88 5.24 -0.26 -8.78
N ALA A 89 5.74 0.86 -9.34
CA ALA A 89 5.33 1.32 -10.67
C ALA A 89 5.73 0.35 -11.79
N ALA A 90 6.92 -0.24 -11.72
CA ALA A 90 7.40 -1.23 -12.69
C ALA A 90 6.57 -2.53 -12.68
N VAL A 91 6.15 -2.99 -11.49
CA VAL A 91 5.24 -4.13 -11.34
C VAL A 91 3.91 -3.88 -12.04
N LEU A 92 3.33 -2.68 -11.92
CA LEU A 92 2.06 -2.34 -12.55
C LEU A 92 2.14 -2.43 -14.10
N LEU A 93 3.28 -2.02 -14.68
CA LEU A 93 3.49 -1.92 -16.13
C LEU A 93 3.97 -3.21 -16.81
N ASP A 94 4.34 -4.26 -16.05
CA ASP A 94 4.91 -5.50 -16.58
C ASP A 94 3.85 -6.42 -17.24
N GLY A 95 3.62 -6.20 -18.54
CA GLY A 95 2.77 -7.05 -19.37
C GLY A 95 3.31 -8.47 -19.59
N GLY A 96 4.56 -8.75 -19.18
CA GLY A 96 5.11 -10.11 -19.12
C GLY A 96 4.56 -10.93 -17.95
N VAL A 97 3.72 -10.35 -17.10
CA VAL A 97 3.01 -11.02 -16.01
C VAL A 97 1.49 -10.79 -16.14
N PRO A 98 0.64 -11.83 -16.10
CA PRO A 98 -0.82 -11.69 -16.18
C PRO A 98 -1.37 -10.76 -15.10
N ALA A 99 -2.41 -9.98 -15.41
CA ALA A 99 -2.87 -8.89 -14.55
C ALA A 99 -3.23 -9.35 -13.11
N LYS A 100 -3.88 -10.51 -12.93
CA LYS A 100 -4.15 -11.06 -11.59
C LYS A 100 -2.85 -11.33 -10.81
N GLN A 101 -1.85 -11.90 -11.47
CA GLN A 101 -0.57 -12.17 -10.83
C GLN A 101 0.22 -10.88 -10.53
N ARG A 102 0.09 -9.83 -11.36
CA ARG A 102 0.62 -8.48 -11.04
C ARG A 102 -0.01 -7.91 -9.78
N ALA A 103 -1.34 -8.00 -9.63
CA ALA A 103 -2.01 -7.53 -8.42
C ALA A 103 -1.50 -8.25 -7.16
N GLU A 104 -1.37 -9.58 -7.24
CA GLU A 104 -0.81 -10.38 -6.15
C GLU A 104 0.65 -10.01 -5.82
N LEU A 105 1.51 -9.90 -6.83
CA LEU A 105 2.92 -9.50 -6.65
C LEU A 105 3.06 -8.10 -6.06
N LEU A 106 2.22 -7.16 -6.48
CA LEU A 106 2.26 -5.77 -5.99
C LEU A 106 1.94 -5.71 -4.49
N LEU A 107 0.85 -6.36 -4.06
CA LEU A 107 0.48 -6.43 -2.64
C LEU A 107 1.52 -7.17 -1.79
N GLU A 108 2.06 -8.27 -2.31
CA GLU A 108 3.08 -9.06 -1.61
C GLU A 108 4.40 -8.27 -1.45
N LEU A 109 4.87 -7.60 -2.52
CA LEU A 109 6.05 -6.73 -2.46
C LEU A 109 5.81 -5.47 -1.61
N HIS A 110 4.59 -4.93 -1.59
CA HIS A 110 4.20 -3.74 -0.82
C HIS A 110 4.13 -4.00 0.69
N GLY A 111 3.44 -5.05 1.13
CA GLY A 111 3.04 -5.21 2.52
C GLY A 111 3.68 -6.35 3.31
N ASN A 112 4.37 -7.30 2.67
CA ASN A 112 4.92 -8.47 3.37
C ASN A 112 6.43 -8.34 3.62
N ALA A 113 6.87 -8.65 4.85
CA ALA A 113 8.28 -8.81 5.21
C ALA A 113 8.89 -10.04 4.53
N VAL A 114 8.18 -11.17 4.48
CA VAL A 114 8.60 -12.39 3.77
C VAL A 114 7.73 -12.66 2.54
N LEU A 115 8.35 -13.20 1.51
CA LEU A 115 7.82 -13.46 0.18
C LEU A 115 7.78 -14.98 -0.10
N ARG A 116 6.91 -15.38 -1.01
CA ARG A 116 7.00 -16.64 -1.73
C ARG A 116 8.25 -16.64 -2.61
N GLN A 117 8.86 -17.82 -2.79
CA GLN A 117 10.05 -17.99 -3.62
C GLN A 117 9.95 -17.30 -4.99
N ARG A 118 8.86 -17.51 -5.73
CA ARG A 118 8.64 -16.90 -7.05
C ARG A 118 8.54 -15.36 -7.04
N ALA A 119 8.06 -14.77 -5.95
CA ALA A 119 8.03 -13.30 -5.79
C ALA A 119 9.43 -12.75 -5.46
N ALA A 120 10.24 -13.49 -4.71
CA ALA A 120 11.63 -13.13 -4.42
C ALA A 120 12.57 -13.29 -5.64
N GLU A 121 12.29 -14.25 -6.52
CA GLU A 121 12.93 -14.41 -7.84
C GLU A 121 12.52 -13.30 -8.80
N TYR A 122 11.22 -12.94 -8.85
CA TYR A 122 10.75 -11.81 -9.63
C TYR A 122 11.37 -10.48 -9.17
N LEU A 123 11.48 -10.26 -7.85
CA LEU A 123 12.16 -9.09 -7.29
C LEU A 123 13.63 -9.02 -7.74
N ASP A 124 14.32 -10.17 -7.77
CA ASP A 124 15.71 -10.29 -8.22
C ASP A 124 15.86 -9.98 -9.73
N GLU A 125 15.02 -10.55 -10.58
CA GLU A 125 14.98 -10.23 -12.03
C GLU A 125 14.69 -8.73 -12.24
N LYS A 126 13.66 -8.20 -11.58
CA LYS A 126 13.23 -6.81 -11.75
C LYS A 126 14.26 -5.82 -11.21
N ALA A 127 14.96 -6.14 -10.12
CA ALA A 127 16.04 -5.31 -9.59
C ALA A 127 17.19 -5.16 -10.61
N ARG A 128 17.59 -6.25 -11.30
CA ARG A 128 18.59 -6.18 -12.38
C ARG A 128 18.13 -5.30 -13.55
N GLN A 129 16.87 -5.45 -13.97
CA GLN A 129 16.28 -4.65 -15.05
C GLN A 129 16.21 -3.17 -14.69
N LEU A 130 15.79 -2.84 -13.47
CA LEU A 130 15.70 -1.45 -12.98
C LEU A 130 17.07 -0.81 -12.82
N GLU A 131 18.07 -1.55 -12.35
CA GLU A 131 19.44 -1.04 -12.24
C GLU A 131 20.03 -0.70 -13.61
N ALA A 132 19.91 -1.61 -14.57
CA ALA A 132 20.36 -1.36 -15.95
C ALA A 132 19.66 -0.14 -16.56
N LEU A 133 18.35 0.00 -16.30
CA LEU A 133 17.57 1.17 -16.71
C LEU A 133 18.07 2.47 -16.04
N PHE A 134 18.27 2.47 -14.73
CA PHE A 134 18.75 3.65 -13.99
C PHE A 134 20.15 4.09 -14.45
N VAL A 135 21.07 3.15 -14.62
CA VAL A 135 22.43 3.42 -15.12
C VAL A 135 22.37 3.98 -16.55
N GLY A 136 21.58 3.36 -17.44
CA GLY A 136 21.41 3.85 -18.81
C GLY A 136 20.82 5.25 -18.89
N LEU A 137 19.74 5.53 -18.16
CA LEU A 137 19.13 6.86 -18.08
C LEU A 137 20.08 7.90 -17.47
N ALA A 138 20.84 7.54 -16.43
CA ALA A 138 21.83 8.42 -15.82
C ALA A 138 23.00 8.76 -16.78
N ALA A 139 23.36 7.82 -17.66
CA ALA A 139 24.34 8.00 -18.73
C ALA A 139 23.78 8.67 -20.00
N GLY A 140 22.49 9.04 -20.03
CA GLY A 140 21.85 9.66 -21.20
C GLY A 140 21.63 8.71 -22.38
N GLN A 141 21.64 7.39 -22.15
CA GLN A 141 21.30 6.40 -23.16
C GLN A 141 19.82 6.48 -23.55
N PRO A 142 19.44 6.13 -24.79
CA PRO A 142 18.05 6.07 -25.19
C PRO A 142 17.28 5.02 -24.36
N PRO A 143 15.95 5.15 -24.23
CA PRO A 143 15.09 4.14 -23.62
C PRO A 143 15.36 2.73 -24.18
N PRO A 144 15.26 1.67 -23.37
CA PRO A 144 15.42 0.31 -23.85
C PRO A 144 14.31 -0.02 -24.86
N THR A 145 14.71 -0.55 -26.01
CA THR A 145 13.81 -0.88 -27.14
C THR A 145 13.71 -2.38 -27.37
N GLY A 146 12.68 -2.80 -28.12
CA GLY A 146 12.48 -4.20 -28.51
C GLY A 146 11.40 -4.90 -27.68
N PRO A 147 10.94 -6.09 -28.15
CA PRO A 147 9.71 -6.72 -27.68
C PRO A 147 9.77 -7.11 -26.20
N GLU A 148 10.93 -7.49 -25.68
CA GLU A 148 11.10 -7.81 -24.25
C GLU A 148 10.98 -6.55 -23.38
N ALA A 149 11.67 -5.46 -23.74
CA ALA A 149 11.62 -4.19 -23.01
C ALA A 149 10.22 -3.56 -23.03
N GLU A 150 9.50 -3.70 -24.13
CA GLU A 150 8.10 -3.29 -24.26
C GLU A 150 7.16 -4.16 -23.43
N CYS A 151 7.29 -5.49 -23.52
CA CYS A 151 6.48 -6.45 -22.77
C CYS A 151 6.66 -6.27 -21.25
N ARG A 152 7.91 -6.16 -20.78
CA ARG A 152 8.28 -5.89 -19.38
C ARG A 152 7.95 -4.48 -18.89
N GLY A 153 7.46 -3.60 -19.76
CA GLY A 153 7.11 -2.21 -19.44
C GLY A 153 8.29 -1.27 -19.24
N LEU A 154 9.52 -1.73 -19.44
CA LEU A 154 10.75 -0.95 -19.22
C LEU A 154 10.83 0.24 -20.18
N ALA A 155 10.42 0.08 -21.44
CA ALA A 155 10.40 1.16 -22.43
C ALA A 155 9.45 2.30 -22.05
N ALA A 156 8.31 1.98 -21.42
CA ALA A 156 7.34 2.96 -20.92
C ALA A 156 7.84 3.62 -19.64
N LEU A 157 8.34 2.82 -18.68
CA LEU A 157 8.91 3.34 -17.44
C LEU A 157 10.08 4.30 -17.70
N ALA A 158 10.94 3.99 -18.67
CA ALA A 158 12.04 4.85 -19.10
C ALA A 158 11.59 6.23 -19.58
N GLN A 159 10.45 6.33 -20.27
CA GLN A 159 9.87 7.60 -20.72
C GLN A 159 9.24 8.39 -19.56
N MET A 160 8.72 7.68 -18.56
CA MET A 160 8.12 8.28 -17.37
C MET A 160 9.18 8.82 -16.40
N LEU A 161 10.33 8.16 -16.24
CA LEU A 161 11.32 8.53 -15.23
C LEU A 161 12.10 9.81 -15.59
N ASP A 162 12.16 10.75 -14.64
CA ASP A 162 12.99 11.95 -14.71
C ASP A 162 13.94 12.02 -13.50
N LEU A 163 15.24 11.85 -13.80
CA LEU A 163 16.34 11.83 -12.84
C LEU A 163 17.07 13.20 -12.74
N SER A 164 16.50 14.27 -13.28
CA SER A 164 17.17 15.59 -13.39
C SER A 164 17.31 16.35 -12.07
N LEU A 165 16.49 16.02 -11.06
CA LEU A 165 16.56 16.61 -9.72
C LEU A 165 17.43 15.79 -8.74
N LEU A 166 17.89 14.60 -9.14
CA LEU A 166 18.82 13.78 -8.36
C LEU A 166 20.27 14.16 -8.65
N LYS A 167 21.09 14.29 -7.61
CA LYS A 167 22.56 14.38 -7.70
C LYS A 167 23.13 13.03 -8.12
N PHE A 168 24.37 13.00 -8.62
CA PHE A 168 25.05 11.74 -8.98
C PHE A 168 25.10 10.76 -7.79
N GLN A 169 25.54 11.22 -6.62
CA GLN A 169 25.53 10.41 -5.39
C GLN A 169 24.14 9.82 -5.06
N GLU A 170 23.05 10.54 -5.32
CA GLU A 170 21.69 10.07 -5.03
C GLU A 170 21.26 9.00 -6.04
N LYS A 171 21.68 9.11 -7.30
CA LYS A 171 21.50 8.07 -8.32
C LYS A 171 22.31 6.82 -7.98
N ASP A 172 23.55 6.99 -7.55
CA ASP A 172 24.43 5.90 -7.14
C ASP A 172 23.85 5.14 -5.94
N LEU A 173 23.27 5.84 -4.95
CA LEU A 173 22.59 5.22 -3.80
C LEU A 173 21.31 4.47 -4.19
N ILE A 174 20.55 4.95 -5.19
CA ILE A 174 19.40 4.20 -5.74
C ILE A 174 19.88 2.92 -6.45
N VAL A 175 20.94 3.02 -7.25
CA VAL A 175 21.59 1.86 -7.91
C VAL A 175 22.10 0.86 -6.87
N GLU A 176 22.73 1.32 -5.79
CA GLU A 176 23.22 0.49 -4.70
C GLU A 176 22.07 -0.21 -3.94
N ALA A 177 20.93 0.46 -3.76
CA ALA A 177 19.72 -0.15 -3.21
C ALA A 177 19.18 -1.28 -4.11
N LEU A 178 19.09 -1.04 -5.43
CA LEU A 178 18.67 -2.06 -6.41
C LEU A 178 19.64 -3.26 -6.42
N GLN A 179 20.95 -3.02 -6.33
CA GLN A 179 21.96 -4.08 -6.23
C GLN A 179 21.75 -4.97 -4.99
N ARG A 180 21.43 -4.37 -3.84
CA ARG A 180 21.15 -5.09 -2.59
C ARG A 180 19.86 -5.92 -2.61
N TRP A 181 18.96 -5.69 -3.57
CA TRP A 181 17.76 -6.50 -3.75
C TRP A 181 17.97 -7.75 -4.60
N ARG A 182 19.15 -7.91 -5.19
CA ARG A 182 19.51 -9.12 -5.94
C ARG A 182 19.69 -10.31 -5.00
N ILE A 183 19.41 -11.51 -5.49
CA ILE A 183 19.85 -12.77 -4.87
C ILE A 183 21.36 -12.88 -5.14
N PRO A 184 22.19 -13.14 -4.12
CA PRO A 184 23.61 -13.40 -4.34
C PRO A 184 23.80 -14.56 -5.33
N ALA A 185 24.65 -14.37 -6.34
CA ALA A 185 24.97 -15.45 -7.27
C ALA A 185 25.59 -16.62 -6.49
N ALA A 186 25.17 -17.85 -6.79
CA ALA A 186 25.83 -19.03 -6.27
C ALA A 186 27.31 -19.01 -6.69
N ALA A 187 28.22 -19.12 -5.71
CA ALA A 187 29.65 -19.14 -5.98
C ALA A 187 29.99 -20.33 -6.90
N PRO A 188 30.97 -20.19 -7.83
CA PRO A 188 31.33 -21.25 -8.75
C PRO A 188 31.69 -22.55 -8.02
N THR A 189 31.27 -23.68 -8.60
CA THR A 189 31.22 -25.03 -8.01
C THR A 189 32.60 -25.66 -7.79
N THR A 190 33.39 -25.03 -6.92
CA THR A 190 34.63 -25.55 -6.34
C THR A 190 34.39 -25.83 -4.87
N ALA A 191 35.15 -26.77 -4.29
CA ALA A 191 34.96 -27.20 -2.89
C ALA A 191 35.15 -26.08 -1.83
N ALA A 192 35.63 -24.89 -2.23
CA ALA A 192 35.66 -23.69 -1.40
C ALA A 192 34.27 -23.02 -1.21
N ALA A 193 33.24 -23.45 -1.94
CA ALA A 193 31.88 -22.85 -1.92
C ALA A 193 31.04 -23.14 -0.65
N ALA A 194 31.66 -23.62 0.44
CA ALA A 194 30.98 -23.91 1.71
C ALA A 194 30.51 -22.66 2.48
N ALA A 195 30.96 -21.47 2.08
CA ALA A 195 30.59 -20.19 2.68
C ALA A 195 29.73 -19.33 1.72
N ALA A 196 28.66 -19.90 1.18
CA ALA A 196 27.59 -19.09 0.57
C ALA A 196 27.02 -18.15 1.64
N VAL A 197 26.97 -16.85 1.36
CA VAL A 197 26.37 -15.87 2.28
C VAL A 197 24.92 -16.29 2.54
N PRO A 198 24.51 -16.54 3.80
CA PRO A 198 23.15 -17.00 4.08
C PRO A 198 22.14 -15.94 3.61
N PRO A 199 20.93 -16.36 3.19
CA PRO A 199 19.87 -15.40 2.86
C PRO A 199 19.60 -14.51 4.08
N TYR A 200 19.27 -13.24 3.83
CA TYR A 200 18.98 -12.29 4.90
C TYR A 200 17.85 -12.81 5.79
N ASP A 201 18.12 -12.99 7.08
CA ASP A 201 17.12 -13.45 8.04
C ASP A 201 16.13 -12.33 8.38
N MET A 202 15.10 -12.22 7.55
CA MET A 202 14.01 -11.28 7.76
C MET A 202 13.14 -11.65 8.97
N VAL A 203 13.06 -12.93 9.34
CA VAL A 203 12.23 -13.37 10.47
C VAL A 203 12.89 -12.94 11.78
N GLY A 204 14.19 -13.21 11.95
CA GLY A 204 14.98 -12.70 13.07
C GLY A 204 15.07 -11.17 13.08
N ALA A 205 15.13 -10.51 11.92
CA ALA A 205 15.08 -9.05 11.86
C ALA A 205 13.72 -8.48 12.30
N TRP A 206 12.60 -9.05 11.86
CA TRP A 206 11.25 -8.69 12.32
C TRP A 206 11.09 -8.94 13.83
N ASP A 207 11.60 -10.07 14.33
CA ASP A 207 11.56 -10.37 15.76
C ASP A 207 12.40 -9.37 16.58
N GLY A 208 13.59 -9.00 16.10
CA GLY A 208 14.43 -7.96 16.68
C GLY A 208 13.74 -6.60 16.74
N ARG A 209 12.97 -6.23 15.69
CA ARG A 209 12.09 -5.05 15.71
C ARG A 209 11.02 -5.16 16.79
N CYS A 210 10.33 -6.30 16.87
CA CYS A 210 9.33 -6.56 17.90
C CYS A 210 9.92 -6.46 19.31
N ARG A 211 11.10 -7.04 19.58
CA ARG A 211 11.79 -6.93 20.88
C ARG A 211 12.10 -5.48 21.24
N LYS A 212 12.60 -4.69 20.29
CA LYS A 212 12.89 -3.26 20.49
C LYS A 212 11.63 -2.42 20.75
N VAL A 213 10.49 -2.81 20.17
CA VAL A 213 9.22 -2.06 20.27
C VAL A 213 8.41 -2.43 21.52
N TYR A 214 8.30 -3.72 21.86
CA TYR A 214 7.55 -4.14 23.05
C TYR A 214 8.37 -4.09 24.35
N GLY A 215 9.70 -4.13 24.26
CA GLY A 215 10.61 -4.14 25.41
C GLY A 215 10.31 -5.30 26.36
N GLU A 216 10.19 -5.02 27.65
CA GLU A 216 9.82 -5.97 28.70
C GLU A 216 8.48 -6.68 28.44
N ARG A 217 7.59 -6.09 27.63
CA ARG A 217 6.30 -6.68 27.26
C ARG A 217 6.35 -7.59 26.03
N TYR A 218 7.53 -7.89 25.50
CA TYR A 218 7.71 -8.70 24.29
C TYR A 218 7.14 -10.12 24.41
N ASP A 219 7.27 -10.77 25.57
CA ASP A 219 6.70 -12.10 25.79
C ASP A 219 5.16 -12.05 25.84
N PHE A 220 4.61 -10.92 26.31
CA PHE A 220 3.19 -10.61 26.30
C PHE A 220 2.70 -9.96 24.99
N ARG A 221 3.51 -9.93 23.92
CA ARG A 221 3.16 -9.21 22.67
C ARG A 221 1.84 -9.66 22.04
N ARG A 222 1.46 -10.94 22.19
CA ARG A 222 0.16 -11.45 21.72
C ARG A 222 -1.02 -10.71 22.39
N ASN A 223 -0.90 -10.37 23.67
CA ASN A 223 -1.90 -9.60 24.42
C ASN A 223 -1.84 -8.11 24.06
N MET A 224 -0.65 -7.57 23.78
CA MET A 224 -0.50 -6.18 23.31
C MET A 224 -1.11 -5.97 21.92
N VAL A 225 -0.97 -6.94 21.02
CA VAL A 225 -1.61 -6.94 19.69
C VAL A 225 -3.14 -7.02 19.79
N ASP A 226 -3.66 -7.83 20.72
CA ASP A 226 -5.08 -7.93 20.99
C ASP A 226 -5.67 -6.63 21.55
N TRP A 227 -4.97 -6.03 22.52
CA TRP A 227 -5.34 -4.74 23.11
C TRP A 227 -5.27 -3.59 22.09
N ASP A 228 -4.20 -3.49 21.29
CA ASP A 228 -4.07 -2.50 20.22
C ASP A 228 -5.21 -2.60 19.20
N TYR A 229 -5.62 -3.82 18.86
CA TYR A 229 -6.74 -4.05 17.95
C TYR A 229 -8.06 -3.53 18.55
N HIS A 230 -8.45 -4.04 19.72
CA HIS A 230 -9.76 -3.74 20.30
C HIS A 230 -9.88 -2.32 20.86
N MET A 231 -8.78 -1.71 21.32
CA MET A 231 -8.80 -0.38 21.95
C MET A 231 -8.42 0.78 21.03
N ARG A 232 -7.75 0.51 19.89
CA ARG A 232 -7.30 1.58 18.97
C ARG A 232 -7.76 1.35 17.53
N LEU A 233 -7.45 0.20 16.95
CA LEU A 233 -7.73 -0.05 15.53
C LEU A 233 -9.24 -0.22 15.25
N GLN A 234 -9.94 -1.03 16.04
CA GLN A 234 -11.37 -1.27 15.88
C GLN A 234 -12.21 0.00 16.18
N PRO A 235 -11.95 0.77 17.27
CA PRO A 235 -12.67 2.02 17.54
C PRO A 235 -12.37 3.15 16.56
N ALA A 236 -11.21 3.16 15.90
CA ALA A 236 -10.92 4.10 14.81
C ALA A 236 -11.86 3.92 13.60
N GLY A 237 -12.50 2.76 13.49
CA GLY A 237 -13.55 2.46 12.51
C GLY A 237 -13.03 2.22 11.08
N THR A 238 -13.97 2.06 10.15
CA THR A 238 -13.69 1.93 8.72
C THR A 238 -13.98 3.26 8.02
N PRO A 239 -13.06 3.80 7.18
CA PRO A 239 -13.30 5.03 6.45
C PRO A 239 -14.60 4.99 5.63
N GLY A 240 -15.41 6.05 5.74
CA GLY A 240 -16.70 6.15 5.04
C GLY A 240 -17.84 5.30 5.61
N CYS A 241 -17.61 4.56 6.70
CA CYS A 241 -18.64 3.79 7.42
C CYS A 241 -19.00 4.44 8.76
N ASP A 242 -20.12 4.01 9.35
CA ASP A 242 -20.46 4.29 10.75
C ASP A 242 -19.35 3.75 11.68
N PRO A 243 -18.78 4.54 12.60
CA PRO A 243 -17.84 4.06 13.61
C PRO A 243 -18.32 2.82 14.38
N ALA A 244 -19.63 2.65 14.60
CA ALA A 244 -20.21 1.49 15.25
C ALA A 244 -20.05 0.16 14.46
N ALA A 245 -19.73 0.24 13.16
CA ALA A 245 -19.38 -0.93 12.35
C ALA A 245 -17.98 -1.51 12.68
N GLY A 246 -17.13 -0.75 13.37
CA GLY A 246 -15.74 -1.15 13.64
C GLY A 246 -14.87 -1.17 12.39
N SER A 247 -13.85 -2.04 12.39
CA SER A 247 -12.83 -2.11 11.32
C SER A 247 -13.03 -3.26 10.34
N ILE A 248 -12.87 -2.96 9.05
CA ILE A 248 -12.76 -3.92 7.94
C ILE A 248 -11.41 -4.66 7.92
N ILE A 249 -10.40 -4.13 8.62
CA ILE A 249 -9.18 -4.87 8.91
C ILE A 249 -9.54 -5.91 9.98
N HIS A 250 -9.71 -7.15 9.57
CA HIS A 250 -10.14 -8.23 10.47
C HIS A 250 -9.03 -8.62 11.45
N PHE A 251 -9.41 -8.95 12.70
CA PHE A 251 -8.48 -9.31 13.78
C PHE A 251 -7.43 -10.35 13.40
N HIS A 252 -7.83 -11.45 12.74
CA HIS A 252 -6.87 -12.47 12.31
C HIS A 252 -5.79 -11.94 11.36
N HIS A 253 -6.14 -11.09 10.38
CA HIS A 253 -5.18 -10.49 9.46
C HIS A 253 -4.24 -9.54 10.21
N PHE A 254 -4.77 -8.66 11.07
CA PHE A 254 -3.97 -7.76 11.89
C PHE A 254 -3.00 -8.52 12.82
N ARG A 255 -3.50 -9.51 13.57
CA ARG A 255 -2.70 -10.33 14.48
C ARG A 255 -1.63 -11.13 13.72
N HIS A 256 -1.95 -11.67 12.57
CA HIS A 256 -1.01 -12.40 11.73
C HIS A 256 0.14 -11.50 11.27
N TRP A 257 -0.18 -10.33 10.72
CA TRP A 257 0.83 -9.36 10.29
C TRP A 257 1.69 -8.87 11.46
N ARG A 258 1.10 -8.51 12.61
CA ARG A 258 1.84 -8.04 13.80
C ARG A 258 2.80 -9.09 14.37
N LEU A 259 2.58 -10.38 14.13
CA LEU A 259 3.43 -11.47 14.64
C LEU A 259 4.46 -11.98 13.62
N HIS A 260 4.16 -11.95 12.32
CA HIS A 260 4.98 -12.61 11.28
C HIS A 260 5.40 -11.68 10.12
N GLY A 261 4.93 -10.43 10.10
CA GLY A 261 5.20 -9.47 9.04
C GLY A 261 4.51 -9.76 7.70
N VAL A 262 3.60 -10.72 7.63
CA VAL A 262 2.85 -11.07 6.42
C VAL A 262 1.47 -10.41 6.46
N ALA A 263 1.21 -9.47 5.55
CA ALA A 263 -0.08 -8.79 5.44
C ALA A 263 -1.04 -9.51 4.49
N HIS A 264 -0.50 -9.99 3.37
CA HIS A 264 -1.21 -10.52 2.21
C HIS A 264 -0.81 -11.99 1.96
N GLU A 265 -1.54 -12.91 2.57
CA GLU A 265 -1.44 -14.37 2.34
C GLU A 265 -2.35 -14.77 1.17
N LEU A 266 -1.92 -14.45 -0.06
CA LEU A 266 -2.77 -14.52 -1.26
C LEU A 266 -2.86 -15.92 -1.88
N ARG A 267 -1.94 -16.84 -1.52
CA ARG A 267 -1.97 -18.23 -1.97
C ARG A 267 -1.53 -19.18 -0.86
N ASP A 268 -1.98 -20.42 -1.02
CA ASP A 268 -1.59 -21.59 -0.22
C ASP A 268 -0.13 -21.97 -0.54
N SER A 269 0.83 -21.27 0.07
CA SER A 269 2.25 -21.34 -0.26
C SER A 269 3.11 -20.87 0.92
N ALA A 270 4.31 -21.41 1.06
CA ALA A 270 5.26 -20.94 2.07
C ALA A 270 5.77 -19.52 1.74
N TYR A 271 5.81 -18.66 2.75
CA TYR A 271 6.42 -17.32 2.70
C TYR A 271 7.71 -17.36 3.53
N ASN A 272 8.85 -17.56 2.86
CA ASN A 272 10.13 -17.89 3.50
C ASN A 272 11.34 -17.10 2.95
N ALA A 273 11.18 -16.35 1.86
CA ALA A 273 12.24 -15.54 1.29
C ALA A 273 12.14 -14.08 1.77
N ALA A 274 13.25 -13.44 2.13
CA ALA A 274 13.22 -12.04 2.57
C ALA A 274 12.72 -11.07 1.48
N ASN A 275 11.80 -10.17 1.82
CA ASN A 275 11.49 -9.01 0.99
C ASN A 275 12.62 -7.98 1.08
N ARG A 276 13.65 -8.16 0.25
CA ARG A 276 14.84 -7.29 0.23
C ARG A 276 14.51 -5.84 -0.10
N SER A 277 13.34 -5.56 -0.70
CA SER A 277 12.85 -4.20 -0.99
C SER A 277 12.28 -3.43 0.23
N LEU A 278 12.28 -4.04 1.42
CA LEU A 278 12.01 -3.42 2.73
C LEU A 278 13.28 -3.22 3.58
N LEU A 279 14.47 -3.41 2.99
CA LEU A 279 15.74 -3.22 3.67
C LEU A 279 16.30 -1.82 3.38
N SER A 280 16.73 -1.12 4.42
CA SER A 280 17.21 0.26 4.37
C SER A 280 18.41 0.48 5.29
N THR A 281 19.04 1.65 5.16
CA THR A 281 20.16 2.07 5.98
C THR A 281 19.68 2.98 7.12
N ALA A 282 19.70 2.48 8.36
CA ALA A 282 19.49 3.33 9.52
C ALA A 282 20.82 4.00 9.93
N TYR A 283 20.76 5.30 10.22
CA TYR A 283 21.90 6.09 10.68
C TYR A 283 21.76 6.43 12.17
N GLY A 284 22.87 6.40 12.89
CA GLY A 284 22.93 6.75 14.31
C GLY A 284 24.30 7.25 14.73
N ARG A 285 24.50 7.41 16.04
CA ARG A 285 25.81 7.70 16.64
C ARG A 285 26.08 6.72 17.77
N THR A 286 27.35 6.39 17.98
CA THR A 286 27.73 5.60 19.15
C THR A 286 27.55 6.38 20.45
N LYS A 287 27.26 5.68 21.54
CA LYS A 287 27.07 6.28 22.88
C LYS A 287 28.40 6.43 23.66
N GLU A 288 29.53 6.40 22.96
CA GLU A 288 30.88 6.50 23.54
C GLU A 288 31.12 7.85 24.24
N PHE A 289 30.55 8.93 23.71
CA PHE A 289 30.76 10.29 24.19
C PHE A 289 29.44 11.06 24.23
N LYS A 290 29.20 11.77 25.35
CA LYS A 290 28.15 12.78 25.47
C LYS A 290 28.79 14.17 25.55
N ASP A 291 28.17 15.15 24.90
CA ASP A 291 28.58 16.55 25.05
C ASP A 291 28.08 17.16 26.38
N ARG A 292 28.45 18.42 26.62
CA ARG A 292 28.02 19.18 27.82
C ARG A 292 26.51 19.43 27.89
N SER A 293 25.77 19.19 26.80
CA SER A 293 24.31 19.21 26.73
C SER A 293 23.69 17.80 26.83
N GLY A 294 24.48 16.78 27.19
CA GLY A 294 24.02 15.41 27.42
C GLY A 294 23.71 14.61 26.14
N LYS A 295 24.00 15.17 24.96
CA LYS A 295 23.69 14.58 23.66
C LYS A 295 24.82 13.67 23.19
N ASP A 296 24.48 12.54 22.57
CA ASP A 296 25.46 11.59 22.05
C ASP A 296 26.25 12.20 20.86
N VAL A 297 27.55 12.39 21.04
CA VAL A 297 28.52 12.88 20.04
C VAL A 297 29.62 11.83 19.80
N GLY A 298 29.27 10.54 19.88
CA GLY A 298 30.11 9.47 19.37
C GLY A 298 30.14 9.41 17.84
N ARG A 299 30.78 8.35 17.33
CA ARG A 299 31.03 8.15 15.89
C ARG A 299 29.71 7.94 15.16
N SER A 300 29.55 8.55 13.99
CA SER A 300 28.43 8.21 13.09
C SER A 300 28.55 6.75 12.66
N VAL A 301 27.45 5.99 12.82
CA VAL A 301 27.35 4.59 12.41
C VAL A 301 26.13 4.39 11.53
N SER A 302 26.25 3.50 10.56
CA SER A 302 25.15 3.08 9.69
C SER A 302 24.96 1.57 9.82
N ALA A 303 23.70 1.13 9.86
CA ALA A 303 23.33 -0.28 9.92
C ALA A 303 22.29 -0.59 8.85
N TRP A 304 22.66 -1.44 7.90
CA TRP A 304 21.75 -1.90 6.85
C TRP A 304 20.92 -3.09 7.32
N GLY A 305 19.61 -3.05 7.10
CA GLY A 305 18.70 -4.13 7.50
C GLY A 305 17.23 -3.73 7.44
N PHE A 306 16.37 -4.52 8.07
CA PHE A 306 14.94 -4.20 8.18
C PHE A 306 14.69 -3.20 9.31
N TRP A 307 14.23 -2.00 8.96
CA TRP A 307 13.90 -0.92 9.90
C TRP A 307 12.43 -0.49 9.84
N GLY A 308 11.57 -1.31 9.22
CA GLY A 308 10.16 -1.00 8.98
C GLY A 308 9.31 -0.83 10.24
N ASP A 309 8.09 -0.33 10.05
CA ASP A 309 7.04 -0.30 11.07
C ASP A 309 6.49 -1.73 11.29
N VAL A 310 6.28 -2.07 12.56
CA VAL A 310 5.73 -3.36 13.03
C VAL A 310 4.47 -3.19 13.88
N LEU A 311 3.93 -1.96 13.92
CA LEU A 311 2.72 -1.56 14.63
C LEU A 311 1.64 -1.09 13.64
N ASN A 312 1.96 -0.18 12.72
CA ASN A 312 1.02 0.37 11.75
C ASN A 312 1.03 -0.43 10.44
N SER A 313 -0.08 -1.13 10.16
CA SER A 313 -0.16 -2.09 9.05
C SER A 313 -0.35 -1.45 7.67
N PRO A 314 0.16 -2.06 6.58
CA PRO A 314 -0.01 -1.58 5.20
C PRO A 314 -1.47 -1.57 4.71
N TYR A 315 -2.39 -2.23 5.44
CA TYR A 315 -3.81 -2.35 5.07
C TYR A 315 -4.50 -1.00 4.81
N HIS A 316 -4.07 0.09 5.45
CA HIS A 316 -4.69 1.39 5.23
C HIS A 316 -4.50 1.93 3.80
N CYS A 317 -3.45 1.51 3.09
CA CYS A 317 -3.11 2.01 1.75
C CYS A 317 -4.13 1.60 0.68
N PHE A 318 -4.49 0.31 0.66
CA PHE A 318 -5.36 -0.27 -0.38
C PHE A 318 -6.55 -1.06 0.16
N GLY A 319 -6.63 -1.31 1.47
CA GLY A 319 -7.60 -2.26 2.06
C GLY A 319 -8.76 -1.64 2.84
N THR A 320 -8.82 -0.32 3.05
CA THR A 320 -9.82 0.31 3.93
C THR A 320 -10.85 1.19 3.20
N ALA A 321 -10.52 1.71 2.02
CA ALA A 321 -11.44 2.44 1.14
C ALA A 321 -11.72 1.63 -0.13
N CYS A 322 -13.00 1.54 -0.53
CA CYS A 322 -13.45 0.81 -1.73
C CYS A 322 -14.59 1.59 -2.39
N GLU A 323 -14.62 1.63 -3.72
CA GLU A 323 -15.71 2.28 -4.47
C GLU A 323 -16.96 1.39 -4.60
N GLU A 324 -16.79 0.09 -4.40
CA GLU A 324 -17.85 -0.92 -4.49
C GLU A 324 -18.48 -1.14 -3.10
N ARG A 325 -19.65 -0.51 -2.88
CA ARG A 325 -20.33 -0.52 -1.57
C ARG A 325 -20.63 -1.92 -1.01
N GLY A 326 -20.76 -2.93 -1.88
CA GLY A 326 -20.97 -4.33 -1.48
C GLY A 326 -19.86 -4.91 -0.58
N PHE A 327 -18.63 -4.38 -0.63
CA PHE A 327 -17.55 -4.80 0.27
C PHE A 327 -17.81 -4.41 1.73
N TYR A 328 -18.63 -3.39 1.98
CA TYR A 328 -19.00 -2.93 3.32
C TYR A 328 -20.25 -3.63 3.88
N THR A 329 -20.68 -4.74 3.27
CA THR A 329 -21.79 -5.55 3.79
C THR A 329 -21.40 -6.16 5.15
N ILE A 330 -22.26 -5.95 6.15
CA ILE A 330 -22.07 -6.44 7.52
C ILE A 330 -23.04 -7.59 7.77
N THR A 331 -22.57 -8.64 8.44
CA THR A 331 -23.38 -9.75 8.95
C THR A 331 -22.81 -10.19 10.29
N ASN A 332 -23.65 -10.51 11.28
CA ASN A 332 -23.22 -10.87 12.63
C ASN A 332 -22.25 -9.86 13.28
N LYS A 333 -22.46 -8.56 13.05
CA LYS A 333 -21.61 -7.43 13.52
C LYS A 333 -20.17 -7.45 12.98
N GLN A 334 -19.90 -8.15 11.88
CA GLN A 334 -18.61 -8.17 11.21
C GLN A 334 -18.77 -7.92 9.70
N PHE A 335 -17.76 -7.32 9.07
CA PHE A 335 -17.74 -7.19 7.61
C PHE A 335 -17.59 -8.57 6.94
N VAL A 336 -18.39 -8.81 5.90
CA VAL A 336 -18.33 -10.05 5.11
C VAL A 336 -17.02 -10.13 4.30
N ARG A 337 -16.49 -8.97 3.88
CA ARG A 337 -15.19 -8.83 3.21
C ARG A 337 -14.18 -8.19 4.17
N THR A 338 -12.91 -8.52 3.98
CA THR A 338 -11.78 -8.05 4.79
C THR A 338 -10.97 -6.99 4.05
N ALA A 339 -10.05 -6.33 4.74
CA ALA A 339 -9.08 -5.43 4.11
C ALA A 339 -8.19 -6.10 3.04
N VAL A 340 -8.02 -7.43 3.06
CA VAL A 340 -7.29 -8.15 2.00
C VAL A 340 -8.16 -8.32 0.75
N ASP A 341 -9.45 -8.62 0.91
CA ASP A 341 -10.42 -8.63 -0.21
C ASP A 341 -10.45 -7.27 -0.94
N VAL A 342 -10.53 -6.20 -0.14
CA VAL A 342 -10.56 -4.82 -0.66
C VAL A 342 -9.25 -4.47 -1.36
N ALA A 343 -8.10 -4.85 -0.81
CA ALA A 343 -6.80 -4.62 -1.43
C ALA A 343 -6.63 -5.38 -2.76
N GLU A 344 -7.01 -6.66 -2.82
CA GLU A 344 -7.02 -7.43 -4.08
C GLU A 344 -7.92 -6.77 -5.13
N HIS A 345 -9.15 -6.41 -4.75
CA HIS A 345 -10.10 -5.77 -5.66
C HIS A 345 -9.60 -4.41 -6.16
N ASN A 346 -9.09 -3.56 -5.26
CA ASN A 346 -8.63 -2.23 -5.63
C ASN A 346 -7.44 -2.27 -6.59
N ILE A 347 -6.42 -3.09 -6.35
CA ILE A 347 -5.29 -3.22 -7.30
C ILE A 347 -5.76 -3.81 -8.64
N MET A 348 -6.70 -4.76 -8.63
CA MET A 348 -7.32 -5.27 -9.85
C MET A 348 -8.14 -4.19 -10.59
N ALA A 349 -8.83 -3.31 -9.89
CA ALA A 349 -9.55 -2.18 -10.46
C ALA A 349 -8.60 -1.14 -11.07
N LEU A 350 -7.48 -0.82 -10.40
CA LEU A 350 -6.44 0.05 -10.95
C LEU A 350 -5.79 -0.56 -12.22
N LEU A 351 -5.48 -1.86 -12.21
CA LEU A 351 -4.95 -2.56 -13.39
C LEU A 351 -5.97 -2.62 -14.53
N HIS A 352 -7.25 -2.86 -14.22
CA HIS A 352 -8.31 -2.83 -15.23
C HIS A 352 -8.44 -1.44 -15.85
N GLU A 353 -8.59 -0.40 -15.04
CA GLU A 353 -8.82 0.97 -15.51
C GLU A 353 -7.60 1.54 -16.23
N LEU A 354 -6.38 1.20 -15.80
CA LEU A 354 -5.18 1.49 -16.56
C LEU A 354 -5.22 0.84 -17.95
N ARG A 355 -5.64 -0.43 -18.07
CA ARG A 355 -5.62 -1.22 -19.31
C ARG A 355 -6.80 -0.94 -20.26
N THR A 356 -7.96 -0.56 -19.75
CA THR A 356 -9.17 -0.29 -20.56
C THR A 356 -9.48 1.20 -20.72
N GLY A 357 -9.03 2.05 -19.79
CA GLY A 357 -9.51 3.43 -19.64
C GLY A 357 -10.90 3.54 -19.00
N GLN A 358 -11.46 2.43 -18.51
CA GLN A 358 -12.82 2.34 -17.96
C GLN A 358 -12.78 1.84 -16.52
N ARG A 359 -13.62 2.39 -15.63
CA ARG A 359 -13.75 1.89 -14.26
C ARG A 359 -14.21 0.43 -14.26
N LEU A 360 -13.57 -0.40 -13.45
CA LEU A 360 -14.07 -1.74 -13.14
C LEU A 360 -15.37 -1.62 -12.34
N ALA A 361 -16.48 -2.09 -12.89
CA ALA A 361 -17.75 -2.24 -12.18
C ALA A 361 -18.05 -3.73 -11.99
N LEU A 362 -18.55 -4.11 -10.81
CA LEU A 362 -19.11 -5.43 -10.58
C LEU A 362 -20.58 -5.42 -11.03
N GLY A 363 -20.99 -6.37 -11.87
CA GLY A 363 -22.39 -6.48 -12.27
C GLY A 363 -23.31 -6.84 -11.10
N GLU A 364 -24.60 -6.52 -11.20
CA GLU A 364 -25.59 -6.93 -10.20
C GLU A 364 -25.55 -8.46 -9.99
N GLY A 365 -25.38 -8.88 -8.74
CA GLY A 365 -25.24 -10.30 -8.37
C GLY A 365 -23.86 -10.93 -8.66
N GLN A 366 -22.88 -10.18 -9.19
CA GLN A 366 -21.51 -10.70 -9.34
C GLN A 366 -20.69 -10.49 -8.07
N GLU A 367 -20.24 -11.58 -7.46
CA GLU A 367 -19.30 -11.49 -6.35
C GLU A 367 -17.85 -11.30 -6.82
N ALA A 368 -17.15 -10.35 -6.19
CA ALA A 368 -15.71 -10.25 -6.30
C ALA A 368 -15.02 -11.50 -5.71
N HIS A 369 -13.81 -11.82 -6.20
CA HIS A 369 -12.95 -12.84 -5.59
C HIS A 369 -12.86 -12.62 -4.08
N ARG A 370 -13.04 -13.69 -3.30
CA ARG A 370 -12.89 -13.62 -1.84
C ARG A 370 -11.48 -14.06 -1.47
N ALA A 371 -10.73 -13.17 -0.83
CA ALA A 371 -9.47 -13.52 -0.20
C ALA A 371 -9.74 -14.63 0.82
N LYS A 372 -8.84 -15.61 0.94
CA LYS A 372 -8.90 -16.52 2.08
C LYS A 372 -8.67 -15.67 3.34
N VAL A 373 -9.48 -15.90 4.38
CA VAL A 373 -9.15 -15.38 5.72
C VAL A 373 -7.73 -15.84 6.03
N ALA A 374 -6.85 -14.91 6.43
CA ALA A 374 -5.46 -15.22 6.75
C ALA A 374 -5.45 -16.42 7.69
N ARG A 375 -4.76 -17.47 7.29
CA ARG A 375 -4.82 -18.71 8.04
C ARG A 375 -4.24 -18.46 9.42
N GLY A 376 -4.93 -19.05 10.40
CA GLY A 376 -4.25 -19.48 11.60
C GLY A 376 -2.98 -20.25 11.19
N PRO A 377 -1.96 -20.12 12.03
CA PRO A 377 -0.56 -19.90 11.72
C PRO A 377 0.10 -20.43 10.42
N THR A 378 1.07 -19.65 9.92
CA THR A 378 1.85 -19.98 8.70
C THR A 378 3.27 -20.52 8.96
N THR A 379 3.78 -20.46 10.20
CA THR A 379 5.05 -21.10 10.57
C THR A 379 4.79 -22.54 11.06
N ILE A 380 5.76 -23.43 10.89
CA ILE A 380 5.67 -24.81 11.44
C ILE A 380 5.59 -24.77 12.99
N GLU A 381 6.22 -23.79 13.62
CA GLU A 381 6.25 -23.59 15.08
C GLU A 381 4.89 -23.14 15.63
N ASP A 382 4.21 -22.23 14.93
CA ASP A 382 2.88 -21.82 15.33
C ASP A 382 1.82 -22.88 14.96
N LEU A 383 2.00 -23.64 13.86
CA LEU A 383 1.15 -24.80 13.53
C LEU A 383 1.29 -25.91 14.59
N THR A 384 2.52 -26.23 15.02
CA THR A 384 2.77 -27.24 16.05
C THR A 384 2.33 -26.77 17.45
N SER A 385 2.47 -25.50 17.79
CA SER A 385 1.91 -24.98 19.06
C SER A 385 0.39 -24.88 19.03
N SER A 386 -0.23 -24.61 17.87
CA SER A 386 -1.70 -24.67 17.72
C SER A 386 -2.24 -26.10 17.77
N SER A 387 -1.53 -27.09 17.22
CA SER A 387 -1.94 -28.51 17.34
C SER A 387 -1.70 -29.06 18.74
N ALA A 388 -0.62 -28.65 19.42
CA ALA A 388 -0.37 -28.98 20.82
C ALA A 388 -1.43 -28.38 21.75
N ALA A 389 -1.84 -27.12 21.53
CA ALA A 389 -2.93 -26.50 22.28
C ALA A 389 -4.29 -27.17 22.02
N ALA A 390 -4.57 -27.59 20.78
CA ALA A 390 -5.77 -28.35 20.45
C ALA A 390 -5.78 -29.75 21.08
N ALA A 391 -4.63 -30.44 21.11
CA ALA A 391 -4.49 -31.74 21.76
C ALA A 391 -4.65 -31.65 23.30
N ALA A 392 -4.19 -30.56 23.92
CA ALA A 392 -4.35 -30.33 25.35
C ALA A 392 -5.80 -29.97 25.76
N GLY A 393 -6.62 -29.48 24.82
CA GLY A 393 -8.03 -29.13 25.05
C GLY A 393 -9.03 -30.26 24.85
N ALA A 394 -8.58 -31.44 24.40
CA ALA A 394 -9.45 -32.57 24.02
C ALA A 394 -9.28 -33.79 24.94
N ALA A 395 -9.60 -33.63 26.22
CA ALA A 395 -9.85 -34.75 27.13
C ALA A 395 -11.37 -35.06 27.15
N PRO A 396 -11.82 -36.30 26.91
CA PRO A 396 -13.23 -36.60 26.74
C PRO A 396 -13.98 -36.64 28.08
N ALA A 397 -15.12 -35.97 28.14
CA ALA A 397 -16.10 -36.11 29.21
C ALA A 397 -17.19 -37.09 28.76
N GLU A 398 -17.07 -38.37 29.10
CA GLU A 398 -18.17 -39.35 28.97
C GLU A 398 -17.91 -40.58 29.86
N ALA A 399 -18.60 -40.64 31.01
CA ALA A 399 -18.83 -41.86 31.81
C ALA A 399 -19.83 -41.54 32.94
N ALA A 400 -21.11 -41.41 32.60
CA ALA A 400 -22.19 -41.34 33.58
C ALA A 400 -23.29 -42.34 33.22
N GLU A 401 -23.76 -43.04 34.26
CA GLU A 401 -25.03 -43.79 34.35
C GLU A 401 -25.12 -45.17 33.66
N ALA A 402 -24.93 -46.22 34.49
CA ALA A 402 -25.67 -47.47 34.42
C ALA A 402 -25.86 -48.01 35.85
N ALA A 403 -27.10 -48.23 36.28
CA ALA A 403 -27.44 -48.79 37.60
C ALA A 403 -27.68 -50.31 37.52
N GLY A 404 -27.39 -51.05 38.60
CA GLY A 404 -27.68 -52.50 38.67
C GLY A 404 -26.97 -53.28 39.79
N GLU A 405 -27.54 -53.24 41.00
CA GLU A 405 -27.59 -54.28 42.08
C GLU A 405 -26.52 -55.41 42.16
N ALA A 406 -25.83 -55.54 43.32
CA ALA A 406 -26.14 -56.54 44.38
C ALA A 406 -24.95 -56.88 45.34
N GLY A 407 -25.20 -56.90 46.67
CA GLY A 407 -24.36 -57.53 47.72
C GLY A 407 -23.06 -56.78 48.14
N GLU A 408 -22.56 -56.83 49.39
CA GLU A 408 -23.00 -57.48 50.64
C GLU A 408 -22.40 -56.72 51.88
N ALA A 409 -22.68 -57.16 53.11
CA ALA A 409 -22.73 -56.38 54.36
C ALA A 409 -21.44 -56.23 55.22
N ALA A 410 -21.59 -55.41 56.29
CA ALA A 410 -20.77 -55.28 57.53
C ALA A 410 -19.41 -54.54 57.44
N GLY A 411 -18.92 -53.83 58.47
CA GLY A 411 -19.43 -53.43 59.80
C GLY A 411 -18.56 -52.27 60.37
N ALA A 412 -19.10 -51.34 61.17
CA ALA A 412 -19.11 -51.33 62.65
C ALA A 412 -17.86 -50.72 63.35
N ALA A 413 -18.10 -50.05 64.50
CA ALA A 413 -17.15 -49.43 65.46
C ALA A 413 -16.48 -48.08 65.02
N ASP A 414 -16.59 -46.93 65.74
CA ASP A 414 -16.22 -46.55 67.14
C ASP A 414 -14.74 -46.05 67.23
N SER A 415 -14.29 -45.03 67.99
CA SER A 415 -14.86 -44.15 69.04
C SER A 415 -14.12 -42.78 69.14
N GLY A 416 -14.72 -41.82 69.86
CA GLY A 416 -14.02 -40.86 70.77
C GLY A 416 -13.82 -39.42 70.26
N ALA A 417 -14.41 -38.35 70.81
CA ALA A 417 -14.37 -37.78 72.18
C ALA A 417 -12.97 -37.25 72.60
N GLY A 418 -12.74 -36.04 73.13
CA GLY A 418 -13.55 -34.83 73.44
C GLY A 418 -12.65 -33.56 73.37
N GLY A 419 -13.12 -32.31 73.42
CA GLY A 419 -13.44 -31.54 74.65
C GLY A 419 -12.21 -31.28 75.56
N GLY A 420 -11.77 -30.05 75.91
CA GLY A 420 -12.22 -28.67 75.62
C GLY A 420 -11.41 -27.63 76.45
N GLU A 421 -11.73 -26.33 76.30
CA GLU A 421 -11.30 -25.16 77.14
C GLU A 421 -9.77 -24.83 77.22
N ALA A 422 -9.27 -23.61 77.51
CA ALA A 422 -9.84 -22.28 77.88
C ALA A 422 -8.98 -21.14 77.23
N ALA A 423 -9.53 -20.06 76.66
CA ALA A 423 -9.91 -18.77 77.27
C ALA A 423 -8.77 -17.75 77.62
N ALA A 424 -8.63 -16.70 76.80
CA ALA A 424 -8.13 -15.32 77.07
C ALA A 424 -7.97 -14.59 75.70
N GLY A 425 -8.11 -13.27 75.50
CA GLY A 425 -8.46 -12.10 76.32
C GLY A 425 -8.51 -10.87 75.38
N ALA A 426 -9.19 -9.77 75.74
CA ALA A 426 -9.55 -8.69 74.80
C ALA A 426 -8.73 -7.38 74.94
N SER A 427 -8.85 -6.48 73.94
CA SER A 427 -8.31 -5.09 73.85
C SER A 427 -6.78 -4.93 73.67
N GLY A 428 -6.21 -3.84 73.14
CA GLY A 428 -6.79 -2.64 72.50
C GLY A 428 -5.98 -1.35 72.80
N SER A 429 -5.45 -0.65 71.76
CA SER A 429 -4.59 0.58 71.84
C SER A 429 -3.21 0.37 72.55
N THR A 430 -2.13 1.16 72.44
CA THR A 430 -1.66 2.36 71.68
C THR A 430 -0.26 2.03 71.05
N GLY A 431 0.54 2.86 70.35
CA GLY A 431 0.45 4.24 69.83
C GLY A 431 1.75 5.06 70.10
N ALA A 432 2.25 5.81 69.10
CA ALA A 432 3.48 6.68 69.10
C ALA A 432 4.86 5.96 69.19
N ALA A 433 5.98 6.40 68.57
CA ALA A 433 6.24 7.46 67.57
C ALA A 433 7.63 7.30 66.87
N ALA A 434 7.85 8.13 65.83
CA ALA A 434 9.13 8.48 65.15
C ALA A 434 9.79 7.47 64.18
N ALA A 435 10.42 7.86 63.06
CA ALA A 435 10.36 9.09 62.23
C ALA A 435 11.12 8.88 60.89
N VAL A 436 10.95 9.83 59.94
CA VAL A 436 11.82 10.18 58.78
C VAL A 436 11.36 9.75 57.36
N LYS A 437 10.79 10.78 56.68
CA LYS A 437 10.82 11.15 55.25
C LYS A 437 10.20 10.25 54.16
N GLU A 438 9.03 10.72 53.71
CA GLU A 438 8.67 10.77 52.29
C GLU A 438 9.63 11.69 51.50
N ASP A 439 9.76 11.44 50.20
CA ASP A 439 9.76 12.48 49.17
C ASP A 439 9.23 11.83 47.88
N GLY A 440 8.11 12.35 47.36
CA GLY A 440 7.52 11.91 46.09
C GLY A 440 7.71 12.99 45.03
N VAL A 441 8.20 12.61 43.84
CA VAL A 441 8.24 13.50 42.68
C VAL A 441 7.56 12.86 41.48
N ARG A 442 6.60 13.61 40.97
CA ARG A 442 5.85 13.41 39.72
C ARG A 442 6.63 14.16 38.65
N GLU A 443 7.21 13.48 37.66
CA GLU A 443 8.00 14.15 36.60
C GLU A 443 7.21 14.35 35.31
N ASP A 444 7.30 15.58 34.79
CA ASP A 444 6.57 16.10 33.65
C ASP A 444 7.09 15.60 32.30
N TRP A 445 6.17 15.43 31.35
CA TRP A 445 6.49 15.46 29.92
C TRP A 445 6.53 16.91 29.44
N THR A 446 7.72 17.48 29.25
CA THR A 446 7.89 18.76 28.54
C THR A 446 8.92 18.71 27.44
N ALA A 447 8.61 19.37 26.32
CA ALA A 447 9.46 19.41 25.13
C ALA A 447 10.57 20.45 25.26
N GLY A 448 11.81 20.04 25.03
CA GLY A 448 12.97 20.93 25.03
C GLY A 448 13.12 21.72 23.73
N ALA A 449 12.54 22.92 23.66
CA ALA A 449 12.86 23.94 22.65
C ALA A 449 13.76 25.01 23.26
N THR A 450 15.00 25.13 22.78
CA THR A 450 15.96 26.11 23.27
C THR A 450 15.98 27.38 22.43
N THR A 451 15.42 28.47 22.96
CA THR A 451 15.75 29.84 22.56
C THR A 451 15.94 30.69 23.82
N ALA A 452 17.00 31.51 23.85
CA ALA A 452 17.33 32.36 24.98
C ALA A 452 17.29 33.84 24.59
N GLY A 453 16.86 34.71 25.51
CA GLY A 453 17.20 36.14 25.46
C GLY A 453 16.11 37.13 25.83
N ALA A 454 16.07 37.51 27.13
CA ALA A 454 15.45 38.72 27.70
C ALA A 454 13.91 38.93 27.55
N GLY A 455 13.21 39.56 28.50
CA GLY A 455 13.62 40.01 29.84
C GLY A 455 12.66 41.06 30.42
N ALA A 456 12.27 40.91 31.69
CA ALA A 456 11.32 41.75 32.45
C ALA A 456 9.86 41.79 31.93
N GLY A 457 8.82 41.86 32.76
CA GLY A 457 8.75 41.74 34.22
C GLY A 457 7.43 42.30 34.79
N GLN A 458 6.89 41.68 35.85
CA GLN A 458 5.70 42.12 36.63
C GLN A 458 4.35 42.17 35.87
N ALA A 459 3.17 42.07 36.50
CA ALA A 459 2.77 41.42 37.76
C ALA A 459 1.23 41.32 37.83
N VAL A 460 0.72 40.22 38.40
CA VAL A 460 -0.51 40.07 39.23
C VAL A 460 -1.78 40.88 38.85
N ALA A 461 -2.86 40.15 38.54
CA ALA A 461 -4.20 40.38 39.13
C ALA A 461 -5.11 39.14 38.96
N GLU A 462 -5.81 38.76 40.03
CA GLU A 462 -6.87 37.74 40.03
C GLU A 462 -8.22 38.34 39.55
N GLY A 463 -9.16 37.50 39.10
CA GLY A 463 -10.53 37.93 38.77
C GLY A 463 -11.42 36.76 38.36
N GLN A 464 -12.57 36.61 39.03
CA GLN A 464 -13.47 35.45 38.91
C GLN A 464 -14.63 35.67 37.90
N GLU A 465 -15.50 34.66 37.83
CA GLU A 465 -16.91 34.66 37.40
C GLU A 465 -17.24 34.45 35.90
N ALA A 466 -17.73 33.23 35.62
CA ALA A 466 -18.87 33.02 34.73
C ALA A 466 -20.17 33.28 35.51
N PRO A 467 -21.31 33.61 34.86
CA PRO A 467 -22.21 32.54 34.40
C PRO A 467 -23.03 32.86 33.14
N GLY A 468 -23.79 31.88 32.64
CA GLY A 468 -25.00 32.15 31.83
C GLY A 468 -25.22 31.26 30.61
N ALA A 469 -25.98 30.17 30.77
CA ALA A 469 -26.74 29.56 29.68
C ALA A 469 -28.10 30.24 29.54
N PRO A 470 -28.77 30.11 28.38
CA PRO A 470 -30.19 29.74 28.43
C PRO A 470 -30.60 28.63 27.44
N ASP A 471 -31.71 27.97 27.79
CA ASP A 471 -32.30 26.81 27.11
C ASP A 471 -33.13 27.14 25.84
N PRO A 472 -33.50 26.13 25.02
CA PRO A 472 -34.14 26.31 23.72
C PRO A 472 -35.69 26.19 23.73
N ALA A 473 -36.38 26.89 22.82
CA ALA A 473 -37.79 26.59 22.48
C ALA A 473 -38.22 27.01 21.05
N ALA A 474 -38.67 26.00 20.29
CA ALA A 474 -39.76 25.95 19.30
C ALA A 474 -40.12 27.15 18.38
N ALA A 475 -40.25 26.86 17.06
CA ALA A 475 -41.51 27.01 16.31
C ALA A 475 -41.46 26.40 14.89
N ALA A 476 -42.49 25.61 14.53
CA ALA A 476 -43.18 25.49 13.23
C ALA A 476 -42.39 25.25 11.90
N ALA A 477 -42.98 24.81 10.78
CA ALA A 477 -44.13 23.93 10.47
C ALA A 477 -44.18 23.70 8.93
N ALA A 478 -44.73 22.57 8.47
CA ALA A 478 -45.07 22.27 7.06
C ALA A 478 -43.87 22.22 6.06
N ALA A 479 -43.97 21.66 4.85
CA ALA A 479 -45.09 21.04 4.14
C ALA A 479 -44.61 19.85 3.28
N ALA A 480 -45.52 18.93 2.95
CA ALA A 480 -45.34 18.03 1.81
C ALA A 480 -45.65 18.76 0.49
N PRO A 481 -45.19 18.24 -0.66
CA PRO A 481 -46.15 18.06 -1.74
C PRO A 481 -46.04 16.72 -2.49
N THR A 482 -47.06 16.48 -3.30
CA THR A 482 -47.40 15.24 -4.00
C THR A 482 -47.01 15.23 -5.47
N SER A 483 -46.65 14.03 -5.96
CA SER A 483 -46.96 13.44 -7.29
C SER A 483 -46.59 14.12 -8.63
N THR A 484 -46.18 13.24 -9.57
CA THR A 484 -46.27 13.35 -11.05
C THR A 484 -45.46 14.42 -11.79
N SER A 485 -44.43 13.98 -12.54
CA SER A 485 -44.60 13.70 -13.99
C SER A 485 -43.37 13.00 -14.59
N THR A 486 -43.61 12.02 -15.46
CA THR A 486 -42.57 11.31 -16.24
C THR A 486 -42.43 11.94 -17.62
N PRO A 487 -41.22 12.23 -18.10
CA PRO A 487 -40.88 12.19 -19.51
C PRO A 487 -40.10 10.91 -19.85
N ALA A 488 -40.38 10.31 -21.01
CA ALA A 488 -39.86 9.01 -21.40
C ALA A 488 -38.34 9.03 -21.66
N ALA A 489 -37.63 8.00 -21.19
CA ALA A 489 -36.25 7.73 -21.59
C ALA A 489 -36.22 7.06 -22.98
N PRO A 490 -35.29 7.43 -23.88
CA PRO A 490 -35.03 6.66 -25.09
C PRO A 490 -34.37 5.32 -24.75
N ALA A 491 -34.77 4.25 -25.42
CA ALA A 491 -34.24 2.91 -25.17
C ALA A 491 -32.76 2.80 -25.57
N ALA A 492 -31.87 2.73 -24.58
CA ALA A 492 -30.46 2.38 -24.77
C ALA A 492 -30.27 0.86 -24.62
N ALA A 493 -29.68 0.22 -25.63
CA ALA A 493 -29.51 -1.23 -25.66
C ALA A 493 -28.54 -1.73 -24.57
N SER A 494 -28.99 -2.70 -23.78
CA SER A 494 -28.20 -3.33 -22.72
C SER A 494 -27.14 -4.29 -23.30
N THR A 495 -25.90 -3.83 -23.46
CA THR A 495 -24.76 -4.72 -23.68
C THR A 495 -24.19 -5.20 -22.35
N SER A 496 -24.58 -6.41 -21.94
CA SER A 496 -24.13 -7.02 -20.67
C SER A 496 -22.62 -7.33 -20.70
N SER A 497 -21.82 -6.57 -19.95
CA SER A 497 -20.40 -6.84 -19.73
C SER A 497 -20.21 -7.92 -18.64
N ALA A 498 -20.52 -9.17 -18.96
CA ALA A 498 -20.33 -10.29 -18.04
C ALA A 498 -18.90 -10.86 -18.11
N ALA A 499 -18.25 -11.01 -16.94
CA ALA A 499 -17.01 -11.79 -16.80
C ALA A 499 -17.24 -13.26 -17.21
N PRO A 500 -16.56 -13.80 -18.25
CA PRO A 500 -16.91 -15.13 -18.78
C PRO A 500 -16.30 -16.30 -17.99
N THR A 501 -17.03 -17.40 -17.91
CA THR A 501 -16.56 -18.67 -17.31
C THR A 501 -15.82 -19.56 -18.33
N TYR A 502 -14.85 -20.33 -17.84
CA TYR A 502 -13.92 -21.10 -18.68
C TYR A 502 -14.53 -22.43 -19.18
N SER A 503 -15.17 -22.39 -20.35
CA SER A 503 -15.34 -23.56 -21.23
C SER A 503 -14.51 -23.39 -22.51
N SER A 504 -14.35 -24.45 -23.31
CA SER A 504 -13.64 -24.36 -24.61
C SER A 504 -14.34 -23.45 -25.62
N GLY A 505 -15.66 -23.28 -25.54
CA GLY A 505 -16.37 -22.24 -26.30
C GLY A 505 -16.16 -20.83 -25.73
N GLY A 506 -15.98 -20.72 -24.40
CA GLY A 506 -15.80 -19.47 -23.69
C GLY A 506 -14.46 -18.77 -23.97
N ARG A 507 -13.36 -19.53 -24.19
CA ARG A 507 -12.02 -18.93 -24.42
C ARG A 507 -11.95 -18.03 -25.65
N ALA A 508 -12.52 -18.45 -26.78
CA ALA A 508 -12.60 -17.64 -27.99
C ALA A 508 -13.48 -16.39 -27.79
N GLN A 509 -14.55 -16.49 -26.99
CA GLN A 509 -15.40 -15.36 -26.63
C GLN A 509 -14.67 -14.36 -25.69
N VAL A 510 -13.91 -14.86 -24.71
CA VAL A 510 -13.02 -14.06 -23.85
C VAL A 510 -12.00 -13.31 -24.70
N ALA A 511 -11.29 -13.99 -25.59
CA ALA A 511 -10.31 -13.37 -26.49
C ALA A 511 -10.95 -12.26 -27.34
N LYS A 512 -12.13 -12.52 -27.92
CA LYS A 512 -12.88 -11.53 -28.72
C LYS A 512 -13.32 -10.32 -27.88
N ALA A 513 -13.83 -10.54 -26.67
CA ALA A 513 -14.23 -9.47 -25.75
C ALA A 513 -13.03 -8.61 -25.31
N MET A 514 -11.91 -9.25 -24.96
CA MET A 514 -10.67 -8.57 -24.59
C MET A 514 -10.04 -7.81 -25.77
N ALA A 515 -10.09 -8.36 -26.99
CA ALA A 515 -9.66 -7.66 -28.19
C ALA A 515 -10.54 -6.45 -28.53
N ALA A 516 -11.87 -6.56 -28.35
CA ALA A 516 -12.78 -5.43 -28.48
C ALA A 516 -12.52 -4.35 -27.42
N ALA A 517 -12.28 -4.74 -26.17
CA ALA A 517 -11.88 -3.82 -25.10
C ALA A 517 -10.53 -3.15 -25.39
N ALA A 518 -9.55 -3.88 -25.94
CA ALA A 518 -8.27 -3.33 -26.37
C ALA A 518 -8.42 -2.31 -27.52
N ALA A 519 -9.26 -2.62 -28.51
CA ALA A 519 -9.57 -1.70 -29.61
C ALA A 519 -10.25 -0.41 -29.12
N ALA A 520 -11.22 -0.53 -28.21
CA ALA A 520 -11.85 0.62 -27.56
C ALA A 520 -10.84 1.45 -26.73
N ALA A 521 -10.00 0.77 -25.94
CA ALA A 521 -8.98 1.40 -25.10
C ALA A 521 -7.89 2.10 -25.91
N ALA A 522 -7.54 1.57 -27.08
CA ALA A 522 -6.61 2.19 -28.04
C ALA A 522 -7.26 3.38 -28.75
N GLY A 523 -8.53 3.25 -29.17
CA GLY A 523 -9.31 4.35 -29.75
C GLY A 523 -9.46 5.54 -28.81
N ALA A 524 -9.76 5.29 -27.53
CA ALA A 524 -9.82 6.33 -26.50
C ALA A 524 -8.45 7.00 -26.25
N ALA A 525 -7.35 6.23 -26.25
CA ALA A 525 -6.00 6.77 -26.13
C ALA A 525 -5.61 7.64 -27.34
N ALA A 526 -6.02 7.25 -28.56
CA ALA A 526 -5.74 7.98 -29.79
C ALA A 526 -6.62 9.24 -29.95
N ALA A 527 -7.90 9.18 -29.57
CA ALA A 527 -8.82 10.33 -29.63
C ALA A 527 -8.35 11.51 -28.73
N GLY A 528 -7.68 11.20 -27.62
CA GLY A 528 -7.01 12.19 -26.77
C GLY A 528 -5.76 12.84 -27.37
N ALA A 529 -5.28 12.38 -28.53
CA ALA A 529 -4.15 12.93 -29.28
C ALA A 529 -4.57 13.63 -30.60
N SER A 530 -5.74 13.28 -31.15
CA SER A 530 -6.19 13.73 -32.47
C SER A 530 -6.93 15.08 -32.50
N SER A 531 -6.90 15.87 -31.42
CA SER A 531 -7.35 17.28 -31.44
C SER A 531 -6.29 18.25 -32.00
N SER A 532 -5.18 17.72 -32.52
CA SER A 532 -4.03 18.46 -33.06
C SER A 532 -4.26 18.87 -34.53
N GLY A 533 -4.87 20.04 -34.73
CA GLY A 533 -5.12 20.62 -36.05
C GLY A 533 -3.89 21.19 -36.76
N GLY A 534 -3.13 20.32 -37.44
CA GLY A 534 -2.45 20.55 -38.73
C GLY A 534 -1.42 21.67 -38.93
N ARG A 535 -0.19 21.28 -39.30
CA ARG A 535 0.51 21.70 -40.55
C ARG A 535 1.74 20.79 -40.81
N GLY A 536 2.19 20.72 -42.07
CA GLY A 536 3.19 19.78 -42.63
C GLY A 536 4.49 19.59 -41.86
N ASP A 537 5.28 18.53 -42.13
CA ASP A 537 5.58 18.03 -43.47
C ASP A 537 5.44 16.51 -43.69
N ALA A 538 5.31 16.12 -44.97
CA ALA A 538 5.11 14.74 -45.39
C ALA A 538 6.44 13.98 -45.60
N ALA A 539 6.58 12.85 -44.92
CA ALA A 539 7.53 11.79 -45.28
C ALA A 539 6.76 10.47 -45.43
N ALA A 540 6.83 9.85 -46.61
CA ALA A 540 6.00 8.71 -46.95
C ALA A 540 6.45 7.42 -46.26
N ALA A 541 5.53 6.76 -45.55
CA ALA A 541 5.71 5.40 -45.03
C ALA A 541 4.99 4.40 -45.95
N ALA A 542 5.75 3.47 -46.53
CA ALA A 542 5.20 2.41 -47.38
C ALA A 542 4.53 1.31 -46.53
N ALA A 543 3.48 0.68 -47.09
CA ALA A 543 2.75 -0.41 -46.44
C ALA A 543 3.60 -1.70 -46.33
N PRO A 544 3.44 -2.50 -45.25
CA PRO A 544 4.12 -3.78 -45.13
C PRO A 544 3.47 -4.86 -46.00
N ALA A 545 4.27 -5.51 -46.84
CA ALA A 545 3.84 -6.65 -47.64
C ALA A 545 3.80 -7.95 -46.80
N THR A 546 2.86 -8.82 -47.13
CA THR A 546 2.73 -10.18 -46.57
C THR A 546 3.91 -11.07 -46.93
N ALA A 547 4.48 -11.79 -45.95
CA ALA A 547 5.53 -12.79 -46.18
C ALA A 547 5.19 -14.14 -45.53
N THR A 548 5.08 -15.17 -46.36
CA THR A 548 4.91 -16.59 -45.97
C THR A 548 6.28 -17.22 -45.68
N PRO A 549 6.44 -18.10 -44.68
CA PRO A 549 7.72 -18.77 -44.44
C PRO A 549 7.99 -19.87 -45.48
N ALA A 550 9.19 -19.86 -46.06
CA ALA A 550 9.72 -20.95 -46.87
C ALA A 550 10.72 -21.78 -46.06
N ALA A 551 10.70 -23.10 -46.23
CA ALA A 551 11.63 -24.01 -45.60
C ALA A 551 12.95 -24.12 -46.40
N SER A 552 14.07 -24.36 -45.71
CA SER A 552 15.30 -24.83 -46.34
C SER A 552 16.04 -25.82 -45.45
N SER A 553 16.15 -27.06 -45.94
CA SER A 553 16.95 -28.14 -45.37
C SER A 553 18.45 -27.95 -45.60
N SER A 554 19.28 -28.48 -44.69
CA SER A 554 20.66 -28.87 -44.99
C SER A 554 20.98 -30.22 -44.35
N SER A 555 21.80 -31.03 -45.03
CA SER A 555 21.87 -32.49 -44.84
C SER A 555 23.30 -33.04 -44.86
N GLY A 556 23.52 -34.17 -44.17
CA GLY A 556 24.70 -35.03 -44.31
C GLY A 556 25.70 -34.94 -43.14
N ALA A 557 26.41 -36.01 -42.76
CA ALA A 557 26.33 -37.43 -43.15
C ALA A 557 26.94 -38.28 -42.00
N ALA A 558 26.28 -39.36 -41.57
CA ALA A 558 26.59 -40.77 -41.89
C ALA A 558 27.67 -41.45 -41.01
N GLY A 559 27.35 -42.64 -40.50
CA GLY A 559 28.21 -43.51 -39.70
C GLY A 559 27.49 -44.82 -39.33
N GLU A 560 27.95 -45.93 -39.90
CA GLU A 560 27.47 -47.33 -39.78
C GLU A 560 27.61 -47.92 -38.35
N ALA A 561 27.14 -49.13 -38.00
CA ALA A 561 26.02 -49.99 -38.43
C ALA A 561 26.01 -51.23 -37.52
N ALA A 562 24.84 -51.82 -37.21
CA ALA A 562 24.70 -53.24 -36.81
C ALA A 562 23.22 -53.64 -36.77
N ALA A 563 22.86 -54.76 -37.42
CA ALA A 563 21.52 -55.32 -37.40
C ALA A 563 21.54 -56.78 -36.92
N VAL A 564 20.55 -57.17 -36.10
CA VAL A 564 20.15 -58.57 -35.86
C VAL A 564 18.62 -58.62 -35.86
N ALA A 565 18.06 -59.76 -36.27
CA ALA A 565 16.77 -59.84 -36.96
C ALA A 565 15.58 -60.36 -36.13
N ALA A 566 14.40 -60.19 -36.74
CA ALA A 566 13.21 -61.05 -36.69
C ALA A 566 12.29 -60.99 -35.44
N GLY A 567 11.01 -60.73 -35.70
CA GLY A 567 9.93 -60.70 -34.73
C GLY A 567 8.61 -60.27 -35.38
N SER A 568 8.11 -61.04 -36.36
CA SER A 568 6.90 -60.73 -37.11
C SER A 568 5.64 -60.85 -36.24
N GLY A 569 4.98 -59.71 -35.97
CA GLY A 569 3.65 -59.65 -35.37
C GLY A 569 2.72 -58.78 -36.22
N SER A 570 1.74 -59.39 -36.88
CA SER A 570 0.73 -58.69 -37.67
C SER A 570 -0.25 -57.96 -36.76
N GLY A 571 -0.03 -56.66 -36.57
CA GLY A 571 -1.02 -55.73 -36.01
C GLY A 571 -1.32 -54.64 -37.02
N GLU A 572 -2.58 -54.51 -37.42
CA GLU A 572 -3.03 -53.35 -38.21
C GLU A 572 -2.76 -52.06 -37.42
N PRO A 573 -2.20 -51.00 -38.03
CA PRO A 573 -2.18 -49.69 -37.42
C PRO A 573 -3.60 -49.12 -37.44
N ALA A 574 -4.38 -49.42 -36.40
CA ALA A 574 -5.66 -48.79 -36.18
C ALA A 574 -5.47 -47.26 -36.19
N SER A 575 -6.13 -46.57 -37.13
CA SER A 575 -5.94 -45.14 -37.36
C SER A 575 -6.53 -44.32 -36.22
N THR A 576 -5.76 -44.09 -35.16
CA THR A 576 -6.14 -43.22 -34.04
C THR A 576 -6.07 -41.74 -34.44
N ALA A 577 -7.12 -41.32 -35.15
CA ALA A 577 -7.71 -39.98 -35.20
C ALA A 577 -6.79 -38.76 -35.46
N PRO A 578 -6.90 -38.07 -36.63
CA PRO A 578 -6.40 -36.70 -36.80
C PRO A 578 -7.17 -35.63 -35.99
N VAL A 579 -8.06 -36.04 -35.08
CA VAL A 579 -8.97 -35.18 -34.32
C VAL A 579 -8.28 -34.56 -33.10
N ASP A 580 -7.29 -35.23 -32.50
CA ASP A 580 -6.54 -34.73 -31.34
C ASP A 580 -5.62 -33.55 -31.73
N GLU A 581 -4.86 -33.70 -32.83
CA GLU A 581 -3.96 -32.63 -33.30
C GLU A 581 -4.72 -31.36 -33.72
N ALA A 582 -5.86 -31.49 -34.40
CA ALA A 582 -6.72 -30.35 -34.72
C ALA A 582 -7.29 -29.67 -33.46
N ALA A 583 -7.61 -30.44 -32.40
CA ALA A 583 -8.05 -29.89 -31.12
C ALA A 583 -6.92 -29.17 -30.38
N ARG A 584 -5.69 -29.72 -30.38
CA ARG A 584 -4.49 -29.08 -29.81
C ARG A 584 -4.15 -27.78 -30.52
N GLN A 585 -4.16 -27.77 -31.85
CA GLN A 585 -3.93 -26.57 -32.65
C GLN A 585 -4.99 -25.49 -32.40
N LYS A 586 -6.27 -25.89 -32.28
CA LYS A 586 -7.35 -24.98 -31.88
C LYS A 586 -7.13 -24.40 -30.47
N MET A 587 -6.77 -25.23 -29.49
CA MET A 587 -6.48 -24.75 -28.13
C MET A 587 -5.27 -23.80 -28.08
N ALA A 588 -4.22 -24.10 -28.84
CA ALA A 588 -3.03 -23.24 -28.96
C ALA A 588 -3.36 -21.90 -29.63
N ALA A 589 -4.20 -21.91 -30.68
CA ALA A 589 -4.68 -20.69 -31.34
C ALA A 589 -5.57 -19.85 -30.42
N GLU A 590 -6.46 -20.47 -29.63
CA GLU A 590 -7.27 -19.78 -28.62
C GLU A 590 -6.40 -19.16 -27.51
N GLU A 591 -5.38 -19.87 -27.02
CA GLU A 591 -4.45 -19.33 -26.02
C GLU A 591 -3.60 -18.18 -26.59
N ALA A 592 -3.12 -18.32 -27.83
CA ALA A 592 -2.41 -17.25 -28.52
C ALA A 592 -3.29 -16.00 -28.71
N ALA A 593 -4.58 -16.17 -29.03
CA ALA A 593 -5.53 -15.07 -29.16
C ALA A 593 -5.79 -14.36 -27.81
N VAL A 594 -5.94 -15.11 -26.70
CA VAL A 594 -6.04 -14.51 -25.35
C VAL A 594 -4.78 -13.75 -24.99
N ARG A 595 -3.59 -14.34 -25.19
CA ARG A 595 -2.29 -13.71 -24.91
C ARG A 595 -2.07 -12.43 -25.75
N ALA A 596 -2.47 -12.44 -27.02
CA ALA A 596 -2.42 -11.25 -27.87
C ALA A 596 -3.37 -10.14 -27.39
N ALA A 597 -4.58 -10.50 -26.94
CA ALA A 597 -5.54 -9.54 -26.38
C ALA A 597 -5.06 -8.95 -25.04
N GLU A 598 -4.43 -9.76 -24.18
CA GLU A 598 -3.76 -9.25 -22.96
C GLU A 598 -2.63 -8.27 -23.29
N ALA A 599 -1.75 -8.63 -24.23
CA ALA A 599 -0.65 -7.77 -24.66
C ALA A 599 -1.14 -6.43 -25.23
N ALA A 600 -2.24 -6.43 -25.99
CA ALA A 600 -2.86 -5.22 -26.53
C ALA A 600 -3.47 -4.32 -25.44
N LEU A 601 -4.14 -4.90 -24.44
CA LEU A 601 -4.62 -4.19 -23.25
C LEU A 601 -3.47 -3.57 -22.45
N ASP A 602 -2.36 -4.29 -22.29
CA ASP A 602 -1.18 -3.78 -21.59
C ASP A 602 -0.43 -2.71 -22.40
N ALA A 603 -0.40 -2.80 -23.73
CA ALA A 603 0.12 -1.73 -24.59
C ALA A 603 -0.72 -0.45 -24.47
N ALA A 604 -2.06 -0.56 -24.47
CA ALA A 604 -2.95 0.58 -24.24
C ALA A 604 -2.76 1.19 -22.83
N GLY A 605 -2.53 0.36 -21.82
CA GLY A 605 -2.19 0.83 -20.47
C GLY A 605 -0.87 1.58 -20.38
N ARG A 606 0.19 1.07 -21.03
CA ARG A 606 1.47 1.78 -21.14
C ARG A 606 1.33 3.10 -21.90
N ALA A 607 0.54 3.15 -22.97
CA ALA A 607 0.27 4.38 -23.71
C ALA A 607 -0.44 5.48 -22.87
N ARG A 608 -1.30 5.09 -21.92
CA ARG A 608 -1.83 6.01 -20.91
C ARG A 608 -0.79 6.40 -19.85
N ALA A 609 0.01 5.45 -19.37
CA ALA A 609 1.02 5.69 -18.34
C ALA A 609 2.11 6.69 -18.76
N VAL A 610 2.59 6.64 -20.01
CA VAL A 610 3.62 7.57 -20.52
C VAL A 610 3.15 9.03 -20.66
N ARG A 611 1.86 9.32 -20.42
CA ARG A 611 1.37 10.70 -20.25
C ARG A 611 1.83 11.33 -18.93
N PHE A 612 2.41 10.55 -18.02
CA PHE A 612 2.94 11.02 -16.74
C PHE A 612 4.46 10.98 -16.71
N ARG A 613 5.06 11.98 -16.07
CA ARG A 613 6.50 12.08 -15.84
C ARG A 613 6.79 12.09 -14.34
N LEU A 614 7.37 10.99 -13.85
CA LEU A 614 7.79 10.75 -12.48
C LEU A 614 9.14 11.44 -12.22
N VAL A 615 9.11 12.62 -11.60
CA VAL A 615 10.32 13.36 -11.25
C VAL A 615 10.76 12.95 -9.85
N LEU A 616 11.88 12.25 -9.76
CA LEU A 616 12.39 11.71 -8.50
C LEU A 616 13.24 12.75 -7.77
N VAL A 617 13.01 12.89 -6.46
CA VAL A 617 13.71 13.86 -5.59
C VAL A 617 14.00 13.24 -4.23
N THR A 618 15.17 13.51 -3.67
CA THR A 618 15.48 13.18 -2.26
C THR A 618 16.39 14.25 -1.65
N GLY A 619 16.72 14.12 -0.36
CA GLY A 619 17.48 15.13 0.39
C GLY A 619 16.67 16.39 0.67
N ASP A 620 17.32 17.57 0.64
CA ASP A 620 16.68 18.83 1.04
C ASP A 620 15.62 19.31 0.02
N LEU A 621 14.34 19.09 0.34
CA LEU A 621 13.18 19.47 -0.48
C LEU A 621 13.15 20.98 -0.80
N THR A 622 13.55 21.84 0.14
CA THR A 622 13.56 23.30 -0.05
C THR A 622 14.61 23.70 -1.07
N LYS A 623 15.82 23.12 -1.00
CA LYS A 623 16.90 23.38 -1.97
C LYS A 623 16.66 22.72 -3.33
N ALA A 624 15.96 21.59 -3.38
CA ALA A 624 15.66 20.87 -4.62
C ALA A 624 14.46 21.47 -5.38
N VAL A 625 13.36 21.75 -4.66
CA VAL A 625 12.05 22.07 -5.22
C VAL A 625 11.47 23.36 -4.64
N THR A 626 10.96 23.36 -3.41
CA THR A 626 9.99 24.38 -2.94
C THR A 626 10.57 25.78 -2.74
N GLY A 627 11.89 25.89 -2.57
CA GLY A 627 12.60 27.16 -2.50
C GLY A 627 13.07 27.71 -3.86
N ARG A 628 12.94 26.98 -4.97
CA ARG A 628 13.42 27.42 -6.28
C ARG A 628 12.38 28.26 -7.03
N ALA A 629 12.81 29.40 -7.58
CA ALA A 629 11.94 30.32 -8.32
C ALA A 629 11.13 29.65 -9.45
N LYS A 630 11.73 28.71 -10.20
CA LYS A 630 11.05 27.96 -11.27
C LYS A 630 9.87 27.09 -10.82
N TYR A 631 9.70 26.87 -9.51
CA TYR A 631 8.61 26.09 -8.94
C TYR A 631 7.67 26.92 -8.07
N ALA A 632 7.86 28.24 -7.97
CA ALA A 632 6.94 29.13 -7.28
C ALA A 632 5.58 29.13 -8.01
N GLY A 633 4.49 28.82 -7.31
CA GLY A 633 3.15 28.73 -7.91
C GLY A 633 2.94 27.57 -8.90
N ALA A 634 3.85 26.60 -8.98
CA ALA A 634 3.90 25.61 -10.06
C ALA A 634 3.12 24.31 -9.82
N PHE A 635 2.66 24.04 -8.59
CA PHE A 635 1.98 22.79 -8.20
C PHE A 635 0.47 22.97 -7.99
N CYS A 636 -0.34 22.25 -8.77
CA CYS A 636 -1.81 22.32 -8.73
C CYS A 636 -2.45 21.47 -7.62
N GLY A 637 -1.76 20.44 -7.14
CA GLY A 637 -2.19 19.62 -6.00
C GLY A 637 -1.01 18.98 -5.29
N LEU A 638 -1.14 18.75 -3.98
CA LEU A 638 -0.06 18.26 -3.13
C LEU A 638 -0.55 17.16 -2.17
N SER A 639 0.32 16.21 -1.85
CA SER A 639 0.14 15.30 -0.72
C SER A 639 1.33 15.35 0.24
N LEU A 640 1.09 15.14 1.53
CA LEU A 640 2.11 15.16 2.58
C LEU A 640 1.91 13.99 3.56
N GLY A 641 2.94 13.18 3.75
CA GLY A 641 2.90 12.05 4.67
C GLY A 641 3.01 12.43 6.16
N HIS A 642 2.44 11.61 7.03
CA HIS A 642 2.20 11.93 8.45
C HIS A 642 3.47 12.21 9.30
N ARG A 643 4.63 11.61 9.01
CA ARG A 643 5.91 11.91 9.71
C ARG A 643 6.51 13.27 9.32
N HIS A 644 6.02 13.87 8.25
CA HIS A 644 6.62 15.05 7.61
C HIS A 644 5.76 16.32 7.75
N THR A 645 4.78 16.35 8.66
CA THR A 645 3.90 17.50 8.91
C THR A 645 4.62 18.80 9.28
N HIS A 646 5.84 18.73 9.82
CA HIS A 646 6.70 19.90 10.03
C HIS A 646 7.03 20.65 8.72
N LEU A 647 6.98 19.99 7.55
CA LEU A 647 7.16 20.63 6.24
C LEU A 647 6.02 21.58 5.83
N LEU A 648 4.96 21.68 6.64
CA LEU A 648 3.95 22.75 6.56
C LEU A 648 4.51 24.13 6.93
N GLU A 649 5.56 24.19 7.77
CA GLU A 649 6.10 25.45 8.29
C GLU A 649 6.66 26.39 7.18
N PRO A 650 6.62 27.72 7.39
CA PRO A 650 7.07 28.72 6.40
C PRO A 650 8.46 28.47 5.81
N GLN A 651 9.40 27.99 6.63
CA GLN A 651 10.79 27.72 6.26
C GLN A 651 10.93 26.66 5.15
N HIS A 652 9.97 25.75 5.02
CA HIS A 652 9.95 24.71 3.98
C HIS A 652 9.24 25.17 2.69
N ARG A 653 8.62 26.35 2.70
CA ARG A 653 8.09 27.06 1.52
C ARG A 653 7.09 26.25 0.67
N LEU A 654 6.44 25.24 1.26
CA LEU A 654 5.50 24.36 0.54
C LEU A 654 4.34 25.16 -0.08
N ALA A 655 3.77 26.11 0.66
CA ALA A 655 2.75 27.03 0.15
C ALA A 655 3.29 27.99 -0.94
N ALA A 656 4.57 28.35 -0.93
CA ALA A 656 5.13 29.20 -1.99
C ALA A 656 5.19 28.45 -3.33
N ALA A 657 5.44 27.14 -3.29
CA ALA A 657 5.49 26.28 -4.46
C ALA A 657 4.10 25.90 -5.02
N ALA A 658 3.08 25.81 -4.16
CA ALA A 658 1.70 25.57 -4.56
C ALA A 658 1.12 26.72 -5.41
N ALA A 659 0.29 26.42 -6.41
CA ALA A 659 -0.49 27.39 -7.16
C ALA A 659 -1.59 28.03 -6.29
N PRO A 660 -2.05 29.26 -6.57
CA PRO A 660 -3.29 29.78 -6.00
C PRO A 660 -4.44 28.78 -6.16
N GLY A 661 -5.24 28.57 -5.12
CA GLY A 661 -6.35 27.59 -5.11
C GLY A 661 -5.93 26.13 -4.96
N ALA A 662 -4.64 25.79 -5.08
CA ALA A 662 -4.16 24.41 -4.99
C ALA A 662 -4.49 23.77 -3.63
N ARG A 663 -4.90 22.50 -3.68
CA ARG A 663 -5.24 21.69 -2.50
C ARG A 663 -4.04 20.87 -2.03
N LEU A 664 -3.88 20.78 -0.71
CA LEU A 664 -2.91 19.95 -0.02
C LEU A 664 -3.66 18.94 0.86
N VAL A 665 -3.42 17.65 0.66
CA VAL A 665 -3.92 16.58 1.55
C VAL A 665 -2.76 16.08 2.41
N ALA A 666 -2.81 16.35 3.71
CA ALA A 666 -1.78 15.93 4.65
C ALA A 666 -2.31 14.78 5.52
N GLU A 667 -1.63 13.63 5.52
CA GLU A 667 -1.99 12.52 6.41
C GLU A 667 -1.90 12.96 7.88
N ASN A 668 -2.94 12.63 8.65
CA ASN A 668 -3.00 12.91 10.08
C ASN A 668 -2.71 11.63 10.88
N ALA A 669 -2.72 11.75 12.21
CA ALA A 669 -2.36 10.65 13.08
C ALA A 669 -3.49 9.64 13.40
N ARG A 670 -4.65 9.68 12.72
CA ARG A 670 -5.85 8.88 13.07
C ARG A 670 -5.57 7.37 13.18
N HIS A 671 -4.70 6.83 12.33
CA HIS A 671 -4.38 5.40 12.30
C HIS A 671 -3.02 5.06 12.93
N VAL A 672 -2.37 6.02 13.62
CA VAL A 672 -1.10 5.80 14.33
C VAL A 672 -1.40 5.08 15.65
N LEU A 673 -1.25 3.75 15.66
CA LEU A 673 -1.59 2.91 16.83
C LEU A 673 -0.79 3.23 18.09
N GLN A 674 0.32 3.96 17.99
CA GLN A 674 1.09 4.44 19.14
C GLN A 674 0.33 5.53 19.94
N LEU A 675 -0.61 6.24 19.33
CA LEU A 675 -1.32 7.37 19.94
C LEU A 675 -2.73 7.01 20.44
N SER A 676 -3.22 7.72 21.45
CA SER A 676 -4.63 7.73 21.83
C SER A 676 -5.46 8.58 20.86
N SER A 677 -6.78 8.47 20.92
CA SER A 677 -7.70 9.34 20.16
C SER A 677 -7.50 10.82 20.48
N GLU A 678 -7.28 11.16 21.76
CA GLU A 678 -6.95 12.51 22.23
C GLU A 678 -5.62 13.00 21.67
N GLN A 679 -4.57 12.17 21.70
CA GLN A 679 -3.26 12.51 21.14
C GLN A 679 -3.32 12.69 19.61
N ALA A 680 -4.12 11.89 18.90
CA ALA A 680 -4.34 12.04 17.46
C ALA A 680 -5.14 13.31 17.12
N ALA A 681 -6.07 13.72 17.99
CA ALA A 681 -6.78 14.99 17.88
C ALA A 681 -5.82 16.18 18.10
N LEU A 682 -5.02 16.16 19.18
CA LEU A 682 -3.99 17.17 19.46
C LEU A 682 -2.96 17.29 18.32
N PHE A 683 -2.55 16.16 17.72
CA PHE A 683 -1.69 16.15 16.54
C PHE A 683 -2.36 16.86 15.35
N SER A 684 -3.65 16.65 15.14
CA SER A 684 -4.42 17.30 14.07
C SER A 684 -4.56 18.80 14.30
N THR A 685 -4.86 19.23 15.53
CA THR A 685 -4.82 20.65 15.93
C THR A 685 -3.44 21.26 15.68
N LYS A 686 -2.36 20.53 15.98
CA LYS A 686 -1.01 21.02 15.72
C LYS A 686 -0.70 21.13 14.23
N MET A 687 -1.21 20.22 13.39
CA MET A 687 -1.11 20.37 11.93
C MET A 687 -1.79 21.65 11.45
N ASP A 688 -2.97 21.99 11.98
CA ASP A 688 -3.69 23.21 11.61
C ASP A 688 -2.91 24.48 11.98
N GLU A 689 -2.25 24.51 13.14
CA GLU A 689 -1.34 25.61 13.51
C GLU A 689 -0.17 25.76 12.53
N LEU A 690 0.51 24.66 12.20
CA LEU A 690 1.66 24.66 11.28
C LEU A 690 1.23 25.05 9.86
N ALA A 691 0.07 24.56 9.41
CA ALA A 691 -0.53 24.90 8.13
C ALA A 691 -0.89 26.39 8.05
N ALA A 692 -1.56 26.91 9.07
CA ALA A 692 -1.92 28.33 9.16
C ALA A 692 -0.69 29.23 9.16
N ALA A 693 0.35 28.89 9.94
CA ALA A 693 1.63 29.60 9.92
C ALA A 693 2.26 29.56 8.51
N GLY A 694 2.23 28.41 7.84
CA GLY A 694 2.69 28.21 6.47
C GLY A 694 1.90 28.97 5.38
N GLY A 695 0.79 29.63 5.71
CA GLY A 695 -0.07 30.35 4.77
C GLY A 695 -1.15 29.50 4.10
N TRP A 696 -1.41 28.30 4.62
CA TRP A 696 -2.52 27.44 4.21
C TRP A 696 -3.81 27.78 4.97
N ARG A 697 -4.97 27.39 4.43
CA ARG A 697 -6.25 27.42 5.16
C ARG A 697 -6.90 26.04 5.18
N PRO A 698 -7.48 25.60 6.31
CA PRO A 698 -8.20 24.33 6.38
C PRO A 698 -9.46 24.37 5.51
N LEU A 699 -9.78 23.22 4.91
CA LEU A 699 -10.97 23.02 4.09
C LEU A 699 -11.99 22.18 4.89
N PRO A 700 -13.26 22.60 5.04
CA PRO A 700 -14.26 21.82 5.77
C PRO A 700 -14.53 20.45 5.13
N ALA A 701 -14.87 19.45 5.94
CA ALA A 701 -15.07 18.07 5.49
C ALA A 701 -16.08 17.91 4.34
N GLY A 702 -17.14 18.72 4.32
CA GLY A 702 -18.14 18.73 3.23
C GLY A 702 -17.65 19.30 1.90
N GLN A 703 -16.40 19.77 1.81
CA GLN A 703 -15.74 20.28 0.60
C GLN A 703 -14.49 19.48 0.23
N TRP A 704 -14.22 18.36 0.91
CA TRP A 704 -13.04 17.54 0.64
C TRP A 704 -13.11 16.87 -0.76
N PRO A 705 -11.95 16.67 -1.42
CA PRO A 705 -11.88 15.90 -2.66
C PRO A 705 -12.40 14.47 -2.51
N ASP A 706 -12.96 13.93 -3.59
CA ASP A 706 -13.45 12.55 -3.63
C ASP A 706 -12.36 11.55 -3.25
N GLY A 707 -12.72 10.60 -2.38
CA GLY A 707 -11.80 9.57 -1.88
C GLY A 707 -10.87 10.01 -0.74
N VAL A 708 -10.85 11.30 -0.37
CA VAL A 708 -10.19 11.73 0.88
C VAL A 708 -11.00 11.27 2.09
N THR A 709 -10.31 10.84 3.14
CA THR A 709 -10.92 10.32 4.36
C THR A 709 -10.40 11.05 5.59
N ALA A 710 -11.05 10.85 6.74
CA ALA A 710 -10.65 11.46 8.01
C ALA A 710 -9.26 11.02 8.54
N ALA A 711 -8.52 10.19 7.79
CA ALA A 711 -7.10 9.91 7.98
C ALA A 711 -6.17 11.02 7.42
N ALA A 712 -6.74 12.08 6.87
CA ALA A 712 -6.01 13.26 6.43
C ALA A 712 -6.72 14.55 6.87
N ALA A 713 -5.95 15.63 6.96
CA ALA A 713 -6.47 16.99 6.93
C ALA A 713 -6.31 17.56 5.52
N VAL A 714 -7.27 18.37 5.08
CA VAL A 714 -7.25 19.02 3.76
C VAL A 714 -7.10 20.51 3.94
N TYR A 715 -6.12 21.08 3.23
CA TYR A 715 -5.85 22.50 3.20
C TYR A 715 -5.93 23.02 1.76
N PHE A 716 -6.15 24.32 1.60
CA PHE A 716 -6.02 25.00 0.32
C PHE A 716 -5.12 26.23 0.45
N LYS A 717 -4.44 26.59 -0.64
CA LYS A 717 -3.71 27.85 -0.75
C LYS A 717 -4.67 28.97 -1.17
N PRO A 718 -4.85 30.03 -0.37
CA PRO A 718 -5.65 31.18 -0.78
C PRO A 718 -5.08 31.85 -2.04
N ALA A 719 -5.96 32.44 -2.85
CA ALA A 719 -5.55 33.43 -3.83
C ALA A 719 -4.89 34.63 -3.13
N ALA A 720 -3.90 35.25 -3.77
CA ALA A 720 -3.33 36.49 -3.25
C ALA A 720 -4.43 37.57 -3.18
N ALA A 721 -4.53 38.27 -2.05
CA ALA A 721 -5.49 39.35 -1.88
C ALA A 721 -5.10 40.56 -2.74
N GLY A 722 -5.48 40.51 -4.02
CA GLY A 722 -5.03 41.45 -5.04
C GLY A 722 -5.72 41.30 -6.41
N ALA A 723 -6.91 40.68 -6.44
CA ALA A 723 -7.77 40.63 -7.63
C ALA A 723 -9.25 40.48 -7.25
N ALA A 724 -9.70 41.17 -6.19
CA ALA A 724 -11.11 41.47 -6.04
C ALA A 724 -11.46 42.52 -7.09
N VAL A 725 -11.77 42.05 -8.31
CA VAL A 725 -12.36 42.90 -9.36
C VAL A 725 -13.69 43.39 -8.82
N ALA A 726 -13.80 44.70 -8.64
CA ALA A 726 -15.08 45.35 -8.44
C ALA A 726 -15.80 45.38 -9.79
N GLN A 727 -16.73 44.44 -9.99
CA GLN A 727 -17.83 44.49 -10.97
C GLN A 727 -18.97 43.58 -10.50
#